data_AF-A0A5N6Z0S5-F1
#
_entry.id   AF-A0A5N6Z0S5-F1
#
_cell.length_a   1.000
_cell.length_b   1.000
_cell.length_c   1.000
_cell.angle_alpha   90.00
_cell.angle_beta   90.00
_cell.angle_gamma   90.00
#
_symmetry.space_group_name_H-M   'P 1'
#
loop_
_entity.id
_entity.type
_entity.pdbx_description
1 polymer ?
#
loop_
_entity_poly.entity_id
_entity_poly.type
_entity_poly.pdbx_seq_one_letter_code
_entity_poly.pdbx_strand_id
1 'polypeptide(L)'
;MTGFPVQRIAVIGAGISGVVSAAHLLAAKFEVTIFERNQQVGGIWLYDEQPPLECSFPSPAPSLADRVEEHADLDRETLVLQHAPPGPCYQNLTTNVSTPLMQIKLRAWPEGTPDFVNHRVVKEYIQDIATHTGVHERTVYGARVRHVHKDGETWHVNWSILDDGSPLATTMHRTFQISPAYANVLLIGGGVSSLDISLDIGPVANQIFQSTRNGESDPSPALLPDNATRISEIESFELLCGTDDFILSDGDPLPLLACSKSGQKLYNIHQIIVCTGYQMVFPFLPDYHNDSLRAQEADEAVLVTDGTQVHNIHRDIFYIPDPTLVFVGIPYFNTTFTLFEFQAIAVTAAFSGTAGLPTTTEMKKEYIVKLEQIGSGRRFHSLKKTEEIYVRDLLSWVNECRTAHGLPAIEGHTQLWFEALDKLWQRARAMLKDRQDRQKSGSQPLPGPNGLIISDPKLLPVIYNRRANKTDFYAPIFDTHSTFTRKDYREHVASRKSIGYAYSVSNTRLFESQVDQILSKWISQLSTFAKEKKSVDILEYGSWLTYDITSLFTCGTPLGFVEKQTDVKGLIENKNKTLLYIFFMGIQDNLSWIVRNTRLGRRYFMPHPTDKSGIGVVMAERDRIVESVIDSDGKVKKDLLVKGTLLSSLLDLLGTEMCSLDLVDIKAEILFAMLAGSSVTPSQLARIFFHLSRNPKIQEKLFEELSAAEQDGRIPPPSTILSDEQAHSLPFLSACVRETQRFAPTMSQLPRYSPEGTGLELYGKYVPPGMTVSTSPWIIGRNKELYGEDANCFRPERWLEASPEEVRRWDHFSFHFGYGARKCLATHFGPMQLYKVAAELCIPYQLSITGITHPIGTRTARGKTLFYRYSGAPSPKPFGEHRPGADITQHRRALRQFGAEGKQ
;
A
#
# COMPACT_ATOMS: atom_id res chain seq x y z
N MET A 1 -31.84 9.82 48.38
CA MET A 1 -31.72 9.24 47.04
C MET A 1 -33.07 9.40 46.35
N THR A 2 -33.17 10.27 45.36
CA THR A 2 -34.40 10.45 44.58
C THR A 2 -34.33 9.48 43.40
N GLY A 3 -35.17 8.44 43.39
CA GLY A 3 -35.33 7.59 42.20
C GLY A 3 -35.94 8.40 41.06
N PHE A 4 -35.50 8.15 39.83
CA PHE A 4 -36.12 8.76 38.65
C PHE A 4 -37.45 8.04 38.35
N PRO A 5 -38.59 8.74 38.21
CA PRO A 5 -39.84 8.14 37.75
C PRO A 5 -39.82 7.90 36.22
N VAL A 6 -38.73 7.35 35.69
CA VAL A 6 -38.55 7.09 34.25
C VAL A 6 -39.09 5.69 33.94
N GLN A 7 -40.08 5.60 33.05
CA GLN A 7 -40.62 4.32 32.58
C GLN A 7 -40.40 4.10 31.08
N ARG A 8 -40.44 5.20 30.31
CA ARG A 8 -40.28 5.20 28.85
C ARG A 8 -39.05 5.99 28.47
N ILE A 9 -38.23 5.43 27.59
CA ILE A 9 -36.95 6.01 27.18
C ILE A 9 -36.87 6.02 25.66
N ALA A 10 -36.52 7.18 25.11
CA ALA A 10 -36.15 7.33 23.71
C ALA A 10 -34.63 7.28 23.56
N VAL A 11 -34.13 6.46 22.65
CA VAL A 11 -32.71 6.43 22.24
C VAL A 11 -32.63 6.93 20.82
N ILE A 12 -31.76 7.91 20.55
CA ILE A 12 -31.61 8.51 19.22
C ILE A 12 -30.31 7.98 18.60
N GLY A 13 -30.45 7.20 17.52
CA GLY A 13 -29.38 6.51 16.81
C GLY A 13 -29.19 5.06 17.26
N ALA A 14 -28.99 4.15 16.29
CA ALA A 14 -28.68 2.74 16.46
C ALA A 14 -27.24 2.43 15.98
N GLY A 15 -26.29 3.31 16.32
CA GLY A 15 -24.87 2.97 16.36
C GLY A 15 -24.53 2.14 17.61
N ILE A 16 -23.26 1.76 17.76
CA ILE A 16 -22.83 0.94 18.91
C ILE A 16 -23.23 1.54 20.27
N SER A 17 -23.12 2.86 20.46
CA SER A 17 -23.51 3.52 21.72
C SER A 17 -25.02 3.38 21.99
N GLY A 18 -25.86 3.66 21.00
CA GLY A 18 -27.31 3.49 21.12
C GLY A 18 -27.72 2.04 21.34
N VAL A 19 -27.08 1.09 20.65
CA VAL A 19 -27.34 -0.35 20.80
C VAL A 19 -27.01 -0.83 22.22
N VAL A 20 -25.83 -0.52 22.76
CA VAL A 20 -25.49 -0.95 24.13
C VAL A 20 -26.34 -0.25 25.19
N SER A 21 -26.69 1.04 25.00
CA SER A 21 -27.64 1.75 25.87
C SER A 21 -29.00 1.08 25.88
N ALA A 22 -29.60 0.85 24.71
CA ALA A 22 -30.90 0.21 24.60
C ALA A 22 -30.90 -1.21 25.17
N ALA A 23 -29.86 -2.00 24.90
CA ALA A 23 -29.73 -3.36 25.40
C ALA A 23 -29.75 -3.42 26.94
N HIS A 24 -28.97 -2.58 27.62
CA HIS A 24 -28.94 -2.55 29.09
C HIS A 24 -30.26 -2.03 29.67
N LEU A 25 -30.89 -1.02 29.06
CA LEU A 25 -32.19 -0.51 29.48
C LEU A 25 -33.32 -1.55 29.32
N LEU A 26 -33.33 -2.30 28.21
CA LEU A 26 -34.26 -3.40 27.99
C LEU A 26 -34.06 -4.53 29.00
N ALA A 27 -32.80 -4.86 29.31
CA ALA A 27 -32.48 -5.84 30.36
C ALA A 27 -33.01 -5.41 31.74
N ALA A 28 -32.97 -4.10 32.03
CA ALA A 28 -33.54 -3.49 33.22
C ALA A 28 -35.07 -3.24 33.15
N LYS A 29 -35.74 -3.76 32.10
CA LYS A 29 -37.21 -3.74 31.92
C LYS A 29 -37.82 -2.35 31.68
N PHE A 30 -37.03 -1.39 31.20
CA PHE A 30 -37.58 -0.13 30.70
C PHE A 30 -38.31 -0.33 29.36
N GLU A 31 -39.28 0.55 29.08
CA GLU A 31 -39.88 0.65 27.76
C GLU A 31 -39.01 1.55 26.88
N VAL A 32 -38.26 0.95 25.95
CA VAL A 32 -37.30 1.65 25.10
C VAL A 32 -37.82 1.76 23.66
N THR A 33 -37.71 2.94 23.06
CA THR A 33 -37.90 3.14 21.61
C THR A 33 -36.62 3.74 21.03
N ILE A 34 -36.07 3.12 19.99
CA ILE A 34 -34.87 3.60 19.32
C ILE A 34 -35.27 4.23 17.98
N PHE A 35 -34.76 5.42 17.68
CA PHE A 35 -34.98 6.10 16.40
C PHE A 35 -33.69 6.05 15.58
N GLU A 36 -33.69 5.30 14.47
CA GLU A 36 -32.55 5.22 13.55
C GLU A 36 -32.94 5.79 12.20
N ARG A 37 -32.19 6.79 11.75
CA ARG A 37 -32.46 7.46 10.47
C ARG A 37 -32.15 6.57 9.26
N ASN A 38 -31.23 5.63 9.41
CA ASN A 38 -30.92 4.62 8.41
C ASN A 38 -31.93 3.47 8.44
N GLN A 39 -31.88 2.63 7.40
CA GLN A 39 -32.71 1.43 7.30
C GLN A 39 -32.15 0.21 8.06
N GLN A 40 -30.99 0.35 8.71
CA GLN A 40 -30.28 -0.73 9.39
C GLN A 40 -29.52 -0.21 10.61
N VAL A 41 -29.24 -1.11 11.56
CA VAL A 41 -28.34 -0.86 12.70
C VAL A 41 -26.88 -0.87 12.21
N GLY A 42 -26.07 0.04 12.75
CA GLY A 42 -24.62 0.06 12.50
C GLY A 42 -23.97 1.44 12.67
N GLY A 43 -24.77 2.52 12.67
CA GLY A 43 -24.28 3.88 12.80
C GLY A 43 -23.22 4.20 11.73
N ILE A 44 -22.07 4.74 12.16
CA ILE A 44 -20.98 5.12 11.25
C ILE A 44 -20.28 3.95 10.55
N TRP A 45 -20.60 2.69 10.89
CA TRP A 45 -20.02 1.50 10.27
C TRP A 45 -20.85 0.99 9.08
N LEU A 46 -21.99 1.63 8.80
CA LEU A 46 -22.76 1.42 7.59
C LEU A 46 -22.03 2.06 6.41
N TYR A 47 -21.60 1.21 5.48
CA TYR A 47 -21.12 1.67 4.18
C TYR A 47 -22.30 1.94 3.27
N ASP A 48 -22.27 3.11 2.68
CA ASP A 48 -23.23 3.57 1.70
C ASP A 48 -22.44 4.02 0.47
N GLU A 49 -22.81 3.50 -0.70
CA GLU A 49 -22.16 3.82 -1.98
C GLU A 49 -22.63 5.17 -2.53
N GLN A 50 -23.73 5.73 -2.01
CA GLN A 50 -24.27 6.98 -2.48
C GLN A 50 -23.30 8.13 -2.18
N PRO A 51 -23.09 9.07 -3.12
CA PRO A 51 -22.30 10.26 -2.87
C PRO A 51 -23.05 11.17 -1.87
N PRO A 52 -22.39 11.68 -0.81
CA PRO A 52 -23.02 12.65 0.07
C PRO A 52 -23.24 13.97 -0.68
N LEU A 53 -24.17 14.79 -0.19
CA LEU A 53 -24.31 16.17 -0.65
C LEU A 53 -23.04 16.96 -0.30
N GLU A 54 -22.62 17.83 -1.21
CA GLU A 54 -21.45 18.69 -1.01
C GLU A 54 -21.67 19.56 0.24
N CYS A 55 -20.71 19.54 1.15
CA CYS A 55 -20.83 20.31 2.39
C CYS A 55 -20.46 21.79 2.17
N SER A 56 -21.04 22.65 2.99
CA SER A 56 -20.73 24.08 2.96
C SER A 56 -19.35 24.34 3.57
N PHE A 57 -18.58 25.21 2.91
CA PHE A 57 -17.30 25.71 3.42
C PHE A 57 -17.34 27.25 3.52
N PRO A 58 -17.08 27.84 4.70
CA PRO A 58 -16.84 27.17 5.99
C PRO A 58 -18.07 26.39 6.48
N SER A 59 -17.84 25.45 7.40
CA SER A 59 -18.93 24.67 8.01
C SER A 59 -19.98 25.60 8.63
N PRO A 60 -21.27 25.27 8.54
CA PRO A 60 -22.33 26.07 9.14
C PRO A 60 -22.16 26.11 10.67
N ALA A 61 -22.79 27.10 11.29
CA ALA A 61 -22.82 27.17 12.75
C ALA A 61 -23.49 25.91 13.35
N PRO A 62 -23.07 25.43 14.52
CA PRO A 62 -23.61 24.22 15.15
C PRO A 62 -25.14 24.14 15.24
N SER A 63 -25.85 25.24 15.48
CA SER A 63 -27.34 25.28 15.49
C SER A 63 -28.01 25.09 14.12
N LEU A 64 -27.24 25.20 13.04
CA LEU A 64 -27.69 25.09 11.65
C LEU A 64 -27.20 23.81 10.96
N ALA A 65 -26.31 23.05 11.59
CA ALA A 65 -25.76 21.82 11.03
C ALA A 65 -26.83 20.73 10.85
N ASP A 66 -26.71 19.93 9.79
CA ASP A 66 -27.61 18.79 9.47
C ASP A 66 -29.11 19.17 9.42
N ARG A 67 -29.42 20.41 9.01
CA ARG A 67 -30.79 20.83 8.67
C ARG A 67 -31.19 20.31 7.29
N VAL A 68 -32.46 19.93 7.15
CA VAL A 68 -33.05 19.54 5.87
C VAL A 68 -33.76 20.76 5.32
N GLU A 69 -33.55 21.03 4.04
CA GLU A 69 -34.23 22.12 3.35
C GLU A 69 -35.61 21.63 2.90
N GLU A 70 -36.66 22.30 3.37
CA GLU A 70 -38.04 22.01 2.95
C GLU A 70 -38.39 22.88 1.73
N HIS A 71 -37.78 22.57 0.58
CA HIS A 71 -38.12 23.21 -0.70
C HIS A 71 -39.01 22.29 -1.55
N ALA A 72 -40.10 22.84 -2.09
CA ALA A 72 -41.10 22.09 -2.87
C ALA A 72 -40.55 21.49 -4.17
N ASP A 73 -39.38 21.96 -4.64
CA ASP A 73 -38.79 21.60 -5.94
C ASP A 73 -37.58 20.66 -5.83
N LEU A 74 -37.24 20.17 -4.63
CA LEU A 74 -36.13 19.21 -4.46
C LEU A 74 -36.51 17.85 -5.06
N ASP A 75 -35.61 17.28 -5.84
CA ASP A 75 -35.77 15.92 -6.34
C ASP A 75 -35.70 14.89 -5.20
N ARG A 76 -36.29 13.71 -5.42
CA ARG A 76 -36.40 12.68 -4.39
C ARG A 76 -35.05 12.13 -3.95
N GLU A 77 -34.05 12.10 -4.82
CA GLU A 77 -32.71 11.61 -4.48
C GLU A 77 -32.04 12.55 -3.47
N THR A 78 -32.13 13.86 -3.72
CA THR A 78 -31.66 14.88 -2.77
C THR A 78 -32.40 14.80 -1.44
N LEU A 79 -33.73 14.59 -1.44
CA LEU A 79 -34.50 14.41 -0.20
C LEU A 79 -34.08 13.17 0.60
N VAL A 80 -33.81 12.04 -0.07
CA VAL A 80 -33.31 10.81 0.58
C VAL A 80 -31.92 11.06 1.19
N LEU A 81 -31.02 11.70 0.45
CA LEU A 81 -29.67 12.04 0.93
C LEU A 81 -29.70 13.03 2.11
N GLN A 82 -30.60 14.03 2.09
CA GLN A 82 -30.77 14.94 3.23
C GLN A 82 -31.34 14.21 4.46
N HIS A 83 -32.25 13.25 4.25
CA HIS A 83 -32.90 12.53 5.35
C HIS A 83 -31.98 11.51 6.04
N ALA A 84 -31.21 10.74 5.27
CA ALA A 84 -30.26 9.77 5.78
C ALA A 84 -28.95 9.87 4.97
N PRO A 85 -28.09 10.85 5.28
CA PRO A 85 -26.86 11.04 4.52
C PRO A 85 -25.88 9.88 4.75
N PRO A 86 -25.14 9.47 3.70
CA PRO A 86 -24.07 8.50 3.78
C PRO A 86 -23.11 8.80 4.95
N GLY A 87 -22.78 7.78 5.73
CA GLY A 87 -21.80 7.87 6.81
C GLY A 87 -20.36 8.02 6.29
N PRO A 88 -19.38 8.27 7.17
CA PRO A 88 -17.97 8.39 6.79
C PRO A 88 -17.30 7.04 6.43
N CYS A 89 -18.07 5.95 6.39
CA CYS A 89 -17.58 4.62 6.10
C CYS A 89 -17.28 4.48 4.60
N TYR A 90 -16.14 3.88 4.25
CA TYR A 90 -15.78 3.56 2.87
C TYR A 90 -15.46 2.08 2.71
N GLN A 91 -15.59 1.57 1.48
CA GLN A 91 -15.60 0.15 1.16
C GLN A 91 -14.44 -0.66 1.77
N ASN A 92 -13.24 -0.07 1.77
CA ASN A 92 -12.01 -0.73 2.20
C ASN A 92 -11.62 -0.38 3.65
N LEU A 93 -12.46 0.35 4.39
CA LEU A 93 -12.18 0.76 5.77
C LEU A 93 -11.94 -0.47 6.66
N THR A 94 -10.78 -0.50 7.30
CA THR A 94 -10.40 -1.49 8.32
C THR A 94 -10.18 -0.83 9.67
N THR A 95 -10.49 -1.54 10.75
CA THR A 95 -10.27 -1.02 12.11
C THR A 95 -8.78 -0.80 12.38
N ASN A 96 -8.44 0.31 13.04
CA ASN A 96 -7.11 0.58 13.60
C ASN A 96 -7.05 0.30 15.12
N VAL A 97 -8.19 -0.03 15.73
CA VAL A 97 -8.32 -0.56 17.10
C VAL A 97 -8.58 -2.05 16.99
N SER A 98 -7.92 -2.84 17.85
CA SER A 98 -8.04 -4.29 17.77
C SER A 98 -9.36 -4.80 18.34
N THR A 99 -9.87 -5.92 17.81
CA THR A 99 -11.12 -6.54 18.25
C THR A 99 -11.17 -6.84 19.75
N PRO A 100 -10.09 -7.26 20.45
CA PRO A 100 -10.13 -7.42 21.92
C PRO A 100 -10.35 -6.09 22.67
N LEU A 101 -9.90 -4.96 22.12
CA LEU A 101 -10.16 -3.63 22.69
C LEU A 101 -11.57 -3.12 22.41
N MET A 102 -12.26 -3.71 21.44
CA MET A 102 -13.64 -3.38 21.06
C MET A 102 -14.68 -4.37 21.61
N GLN A 103 -14.25 -5.46 22.25
CA GLN A 103 -15.14 -6.51 22.70
C GLN A 103 -15.96 -6.08 23.92
N ILE A 104 -17.28 -6.04 23.76
CA ILE A 104 -18.22 -5.69 24.82
C ILE A 104 -18.68 -6.94 25.61
N LYS A 105 -19.26 -6.75 26.79
CA LYS A 105 -19.76 -7.82 27.67
C LYS A 105 -21.05 -8.45 27.16
N LEU A 106 -21.88 -7.71 26.42
CA LEU A 106 -23.12 -8.24 25.84
C LEU A 106 -22.89 -9.35 24.81
N ARG A 107 -21.72 -9.37 24.15
CA ARG A 107 -21.41 -10.36 23.11
C ARG A 107 -19.91 -10.48 22.86
N ALA A 108 -19.38 -11.70 22.84
CA ALA A 108 -18.00 -11.93 22.40
C ALA A 108 -17.90 -11.92 20.87
N TRP A 109 -16.72 -11.59 20.33
CA TRP A 109 -16.45 -11.81 18.91
C TRP A 109 -16.48 -13.32 18.58
N PRO A 110 -16.85 -13.72 17.35
CA PRO A 110 -16.71 -15.10 16.91
C PRO A 110 -15.27 -15.62 17.05
N GLU A 111 -15.12 -16.89 17.40
CA GLU A 111 -13.80 -17.51 17.54
C GLU A 111 -13.01 -17.41 16.22
N GLY A 112 -11.73 -17.04 16.30
CA GLY A 112 -10.86 -16.86 15.13
C GLY A 112 -11.01 -15.51 14.42
N THR A 113 -11.83 -14.59 14.93
CA THR A 113 -11.91 -13.22 14.39
C THR A 113 -10.53 -12.53 14.45
N PRO A 114 -10.01 -11.96 13.35
CA PRO A 114 -8.74 -11.24 13.35
C PRO A 114 -8.71 -10.04 14.30
N ASP A 115 -7.50 -9.63 14.71
CA ASP A 115 -7.30 -8.41 15.52
C ASP A 115 -7.85 -7.16 14.81
N PHE A 116 -7.66 -7.04 13.49
CA PHE A 116 -8.14 -5.89 12.71
C PHE A 116 -9.03 -6.40 11.59
N VAL A 117 -10.20 -5.79 11.45
CA VAL A 117 -11.27 -6.29 10.58
C VAL A 117 -11.82 -5.19 9.70
N ASN A 118 -12.39 -5.57 8.55
CA ASN A 118 -13.10 -4.63 7.69
C ASN A 118 -14.40 -4.16 8.35
N HIS A 119 -14.85 -2.94 8.01
CA HIS A 119 -16.08 -2.34 8.53
C HIS A 119 -17.32 -3.26 8.46
N ARG A 120 -17.39 -4.17 7.46
CA ARG A 120 -18.48 -5.15 7.32
C ARG A 120 -18.58 -6.08 8.53
N VAL A 121 -17.46 -6.56 9.04
CA VAL A 121 -17.39 -7.43 10.22
C VAL A 121 -17.82 -6.68 11.48
N VAL A 122 -17.43 -5.40 11.59
CA VAL A 122 -17.85 -4.54 12.71
C VAL A 122 -19.36 -4.29 12.67
N LYS A 123 -19.90 -3.96 11.49
CA LYS A 123 -21.33 -3.78 11.25
C LYS A 123 -22.10 -5.05 11.64
N GLU A 124 -21.67 -6.21 11.16
CA GLU A 124 -22.29 -7.51 11.47
C GLU A 124 -22.27 -7.79 12.98
N TYR A 125 -21.18 -7.47 13.68
CA TYR A 125 -21.10 -7.61 15.13
C TYR A 125 -22.09 -6.70 15.88
N ILE A 126 -22.24 -5.43 15.46
CA ILE A 126 -23.24 -4.52 16.06
C ILE A 126 -24.66 -5.05 15.79
N GLN A 127 -24.93 -5.55 14.58
CA GLN A 127 -26.23 -6.11 14.21
C GLN A 127 -26.56 -7.40 14.98
N ASP A 128 -25.57 -8.26 15.23
CA ASP A 128 -25.71 -9.46 16.06
C ASP A 128 -26.05 -9.07 17.50
N ILE A 129 -25.36 -8.07 18.08
CA ILE A 129 -25.70 -7.55 19.42
C ILE A 129 -27.14 -7.04 19.45
N ALA A 130 -27.53 -6.22 18.48
CA ALA A 130 -28.87 -5.62 18.44
C ALA A 130 -29.98 -6.66 18.32
N THR A 131 -29.79 -7.69 17.50
CA THR A 131 -30.73 -8.79 17.34
C THR A 131 -30.78 -9.66 18.61
N HIS A 132 -29.62 -10.00 19.18
CA HIS A 132 -29.52 -10.85 20.37
C HIS A 132 -30.16 -10.22 21.62
N THR A 133 -30.09 -8.89 21.73
CA THR A 133 -30.55 -8.15 22.92
C THR A 133 -31.97 -7.61 22.80
N GLY A 134 -32.66 -7.84 21.67
CA GLY A 134 -34.01 -7.36 21.44
C GLY A 134 -34.09 -5.88 21.03
N VAL A 135 -32.95 -5.24 20.70
CA VAL A 135 -32.88 -3.84 20.29
C VAL A 135 -33.43 -3.65 18.87
N HIS A 136 -33.17 -4.63 17.99
CA HIS A 136 -33.62 -4.57 16.60
C HIS A 136 -35.14 -4.36 16.48
N GLU A 137 -35.92 -5.09 17.28
CA GLU A 137 -37.39 -5.08 17.32
C GLU A 137 -37.97 -3.80 17.93
N ARG A 138 -37.15 -3.06 18.67
CA ARG A 138 -37.52 -1.79 19.34
C ARG A 138 -37.05 -0.56 18.56
N THR A 139 -36.40 -0.78 17.42
CA THR A 139 -35.87 0.28 16.55
C THR A 139 -36.87 0.64 15.47
N VAL A 140 -37.18 1.92 15.38
CA VAL A 140 -37.92 2.53 14.27
C VAL A 140 -36.89 2.97 13.22
N TYR A 141 -36.80 2.21 12.13
CA TYR A 141 -35.88 2.48 11.02
C TYR A 141 -36.41 3.56 10.08
N GLY A 142 -35.50 4.25 9.41
CA GLY A 142 -35.82 5.41 8.57
C GLY A 142 -36.32 6.63 9.36
N ALA A 143 -36.29 6.58 10.69
CA ALA A 143 -36.82 7.63 11.55
C ALA A 143 -35.77 8.72 11.79
N ARG A 144 -35.97 9.87 11.14
CA ARG A 144 -35.17 11.07 11.40
C ARG A 144 -35.82 11.89 12.50
N VAL A 145 -35.13 12.01 13.63
CA VAL A 145 -35.52 12.92 14.72
C VAL A 145 -35.24 14.36 14.30
N ARG A 146 -36.26 15.22 14.42
CA ARG A 146 -36.25 16.62 13.97
C ARG A 146 -36.11 17.58 15.13
N HIS A 147 -36.81 17.30 16.22
CA HIS A 147 -36.85 18.19 17.37
C HIS A 147 -37.17 17.39 18.63
N VAL A 148 -36.46 17.69 19.71
CA VAL A 148 -36.68 17.13 21.03
C VAL A 148 -36.80 18.30 21.99
N HIS A 149 -37.92 18.35 22.70
CA HIS A 149 -38.15 19.37 23.73
C HIS A 149 -38.83 18.75 24.93
N LYS A 150 -38.73 19.43 26.07
CA LYS A 150 -39.36 19.00 27.32
C LYS A 150 -40.54 19.90 27.64
N ASP A 151 -41.68 19.29 27.96
CA ASP A 151 -42.84 19.96 28.54
C ASP A 151 -43.13 19.34 29.92
N GLY A 152 -42.93 20.14 30.98
CA GLY A 152 -42.97 19.67 32.36
C GLY A 152 -41.97 18.54 32.64
N GLU A 153 -42.48 17.35 32.97
CA GLU A 153 -41.68 16.15 33.23
C GLU A 153 -41.54 15.24 31.99
N THR A 154 -42.17 15.58 30.87
CA THR A 154 -42.25 14.71 29.68
C THR A 154 -41.37 15.24 28.55
N TRP A 155 -40.58 14.34 27.95
CA TRP A 155 -39.85 14.62 26.73
C TRP A 155 -40.69 14.26 25.51
N HIS A 156 -40.78 15.21 24.56
CA HIS A 156 -41.46 15.05 23.28
C HIS A 156 -40.41 14.90 22.18
N VAL A 157 -40.48 13.80 21.43
CA VAL A 157 -39.59 13.50 20.30
C VAL A 157 -40.40 13.62 19.01
N ASN A 158 -40.13 14.68 18.24
CA ASN A 158 -40.69 14.87 16.92
C ASN A 158 -39.78 14.20 15.89
N TRP A 159 -40.32 13.28 15.10
CA TRP A 159 -39.58 12.54 14.09
C TRP A 159 -40.42 12.31 12.83
N SER A 160 -39.76 11.92 11.75
CA SER A 160 -40.36 11.74 10.43
C SER A 160 -39.76 10.53 9.71
N ILE A 161 -40.52 9.91 8.81
CA ILE A 161 -40.08 8.90 7.83
C ILE A 161 -40.44 9.42 6.43
N LEU A 162 -39.62 9.09 5.42
CA LEU A 162 -39.93 9.33 4.01
C LEU A 162 -40.90 8.26 3.46
N ASP A 163 -42.00 8.68 2.83
CA ASP A 163 -43.05 7.80 2.28
C ASP A 163 -42.57 6.96 1.06
N ASP A 164 -43.10 5.75 0.83
CA ASP A 164 -42.46 4.67 0.05
C ASP A 164 -42.99 4.41 -1.40
N GLY A 165 -43.87 5.24 -1.96
CA GLY A 165 -44.46 5.01 -3.30
C GLY A 165 -43.48 5.03 -4.49
N SER A 166 -43.15 3.85 -5.05
CA SER A 166 -42.21 3.48 -6.15
C SER A 166 -42.46 4.13 -7.54
N PRO A 167 -41.52 4.11 -8.55
CA PRO A 167 -40.22 3.43 -8.64
C PRO A 167 -38.99 4.36 -8.73
N LEU A 168 -37.83 3.77 -8.41
CA LEU A 168 -36.49 4.37 -8.44
C LEU A 168 -36.17 5.04 -9.78
N ALA A 169 -35.89 6.34 -9.74
CA ALA A 169 -35.15 7.01 -10.79
C ALA A 169 -33.71 6.46 -10.81
N THR A 170 -33.21 6.24 -12.02
CA THR A 170 -31.88 5.81 -12.41
C THR A 170 -30.81 6.12 -11.36
N THR A 171 -30.26 5.06 -10.73
CA THR A 171 -29.03 5.16 -9.95
C THR A 171 -27.93 5.70 -10.86
N MET A 172 -27.63 6.99 -10.78
CA MET A 172 -26.38 7.50 -11.31
C MET A 172 -25.29 7.06 -10.36
N HIS A 173 -24.66 5.92 -10.67
CA HIS A 173 -23.37 5.59 -10.09
C HIS A 173 -22.37 6.67 -10.52
N ARG A 174 -22.24 7.74 -9.74
CA ARG A 174 -20.98 8.48 -9.71
C ARG A 174 -20.00 7.62 -8.95
N THR A 175 -19.38 6.70 -9.68
CA THR A 175 -18.09 6.18 -9.26
C THR A 175 -17.16 7.38 -9.21
N PHE A 176 -16.79 7.85 -8.02
CA PHE A 176 -15.56 8.62 -7.91
C PHE A 176 -14.46 7.65 -8.30
N GLN A 177 -14.06 7.68 -9.58
CA GLN A 177 -12.76 7.13 -9.93
C GLN A 177 -11.77 7.91 -9.08
N ILE A 178 -11.19 7.26 -8.07
CA ILE A 178 -9.88 7.67 -7.60
C ILE A 178 -9.04 7.68 -8.87
N SER A 179 -8.74 8.90 -9.35
CA SER A 179 -8.02 9.11 -10.60
C SER A 179 -6.86 8.11 -10.62
N PRO A 180 -6.70 7.33 -11.71
CA PRO A 180 -5.73 6.25 -11.74
C PRO A 180 -4.35 6.80 -11.39
N ALA A 181 -3.86 6.44 -10.20
CA ALA A 181 -2.46 6.37 -9.82
C ALA A 181 -1.54 7.60 -10.06
N TYR A 182 -1.96 8.87 -10.13
CA TYR A 182 -1.00 10.00 -10.26
C TYR A 182 -1.38 11.32 -9.54
N ALA A 183 -2.34 11.32 -8.61
CA ALA A 183 -2.79 12.55 -7.94
C ALA A 183 -1.84 13.00 -6.81
N ASN A 184 -1.49 14.29 -6.78
CA ASN A 184 -0.96 14.94 -5.58
C ASN A 184 -2.13 15.35 -4.69
N VAL A 185 -2.13 14.88 -3.44
CA VAL A 185 -3.24 15.08 -2.50
C VAL A 185 -2.79 15.97 -1.35
N LEU A 186 -3.56 17.02 -1.06
CA LEU A 186 -3.37 17.88 0.09
C LEU A 186 -4.38 17.49 1.19
N LEU A 187 -3.88 16.98 2.31
CA LEU A 187 -4.66 16.73 3.52
C LEU A 187 -4.55 17.93 4.46
N ILE A 188 -5.67 18.58 4.78
CA ILE A 188 -5.70 19.70 5.73
C ILE A 188 -6.08 19.18 7.11
N GLY A 189 -5.12 19.14 8.03
CA GLY A 189 -5.28 18.61 9.38
C GLY A 189 -4.25 17.53 9.68
N GLY A 190 -3.71 17.53 10.91
CA GLY A 190 -2.66 16.60 11.34
C GLY A 190 -3.12 15.48 12.24
N GLY A 191 -4.43 15.30 12.46
CA GLY A 191 -5.00 14.33 13.40
C GLY A 191 -5.04 12.88 12.87
N VAL A 192 -5.69 11.99 13.63
CA VAL A 192 -5.78 10.55 13.34
C VAL A 192 -6.41 10.27 11.97
N SER A 193 -7.53 10.93 11.64
CA SER A 193 -8.19 10.76 10.33
C SER A 193 -7.25 11.07 9.16
N SER A 194 -6.43 12.12 9.29
CA SER A 194 -5.45 12.49 8.26
C SER A 194 -4.33 11.46 8.14
N LEU A 195 -3.90 10.88 9.26
CA LEU A 195 -2.93 9.79 9.25
C LEU A 195 -3.50 8.53 8.57
N ASP A 196 -4.69 8.09 8.96
CA ASP A 196 -5.33 6.89 8.40
C ASP A 196 -5.58 7.06 6.90
N ILE A 197 -6.18 8.19 6.49
CA ILE A 197 -6.38 8.52 5.07
C ILE A 197 -5.04 8.51 4.33
N SER A 198 -3.97 9.09 4.90
CA SER A 198 -2.67 9.09 4.25
C SER A 198 -2.11 7.69 4.03
N LEU A 199 -2.31 6.77 5.00
CA LEU A 199 -1.86 5.39 4.89
C LEU A 199 -2.64 4.63 3.82
N ASP A 200 -3.95 4.84 3.75
CA ASP A 200 -4.84 4.17 2.80
C ASP A 200 -4.63 4.66 1.36
N ILE A 201 -4.44 5.97 1.16
CA ILE A 201 -4.17 6.52 -0.17
C ILE A 201 -2.67 6.44 -0.54
N GLY A 202 -1.78 6.17 0.42
CA GLY A 202 -0.33 6.07 0.21
C GLY A 202 0.07 5.18 -0.96
N PRO A 203 -0.48 3.97 -1.14
CA PRO A 203 -0.19 3.09 -2.27
C PRO A 203 -0.64 3.61 -3.64
N VAL A 204 -1.52 4.63 -3.71
CA VAL A 204 -2.14 5.10 -4.96
C VAL A 204 -1.88 6.58 -5.27
N ALA A 205 -1.59 7.41 -4.27
CA ALA A 205 -1.26 8.82 -4.43
C ALA A 205 0.19 9.00 -4.90
N ASN A 206 0.43 9.98 -5.77
CA ASN A 206 1.79 10.33 -6.19
C ASN A 206 2.56 10.99 -5.03
N GLN A 207 1.98 12.03 -4.46
CA GLN A 207 2.53 12.77 -3.32
C GLN A 207 1.39 13.18 -2.39
N ILE A 208 1.62 13.05 -1.09
CA ILE A 208 0.67 13.50 -0.06
C ILE A 208 1.31 14.65 0.70
N PHE A 209 0.59 15.77 0.82
CA PHE A 209 0.97 16.89 1.67
C PHE A 209 0.02 16.91 2.87
N GLN A 210 0.53 16.66 4.07
CA GLN A 210 -0.26 16.79 5.28
C GLN A 210 0.02 18.15 5.93
N SER A 211 -0.91 19.08 5.78
CA SER A 211 -0.83 20.39 6.42
C SER A 211 -1.33 20.34 7.85
N THR A 212 -0.57 20.92 8.77
CA THR A 212 -0.99 21.01 10.17
C THR A 212 -0.44 22.24 10.88
N ARG A 213 -1.10 22.57 12.00
CA ARG A 213 -0.66 23.53 13.01
C ARG A 213 0.37 22.94 13.99
N ASN A 214 0.74 21.66 13.81
CA ASN A 214 1.53 20.87 14.76
C ASN A 214 0.87 20.81 16.15
N GLY A 215 -0.40 20.41 16.18
CA GLY A 215 -1.13 20.29 17.43
C GLY A 215 -0.50 19.24 18.35
N GLU A 216 -0.61 19.42 19.67
CA GLU A 216 -0.09 18.47 20.68
C GLU A 216 -0.66 17.05 20.54
N SER A 217 -1.79 16.91 19.84
CA SER A 217 -2.47 15.64 19.62
C SER A 217 -2.23 15.06 18.22
N ASP A 218 -1.43 15.73 17.40
CA ASP A 218 -1.07 15.23 16.08
C ASP A 218 -0.21 13.97 16.26
N PRO A 219 -0.55 12.85 15.60
CA PRO A 219 0.34 11.72 15.53
C PRO A 219 1.70 12.14 14.96
N SER A 220 2.74 11.42 15.38
CA SER A 220 4.10 11.69 14.90
C SER A 220 4.12 11.70 13.37
N PRO A 221 4.76 12.68 12.72
CA PRO A 221 4.95 12.68 11.27
C PRO A 221 5.70 11.42 10.81
N ALA A 222 6.45 10.79 11.72
CA ALA A 222 7.10 9.52 11.46
C ALA A 222 6.11 8.38 11.18
N LEU A 223 4.79 8.50 11.42
CA LEU A 223 3.82 7.46 11.08
C LEU A 223 3.28 7.59 9.65
N LEU A 224 3.53 8.70 8.97
CA LEU A 224 3.10 8.94 7.59
C LEU A 224 3.76 7.96 6.60
N PRO A 225 3.13 7.67 5.45
CA PRO A 225 3.75 6.86 4.40
C PRO A 225 4.95 7.59 3.76
N ASP A 226 5.79 6.85 3.04
CA ASP A 226 7.05 7.37 2.49
C ASP A 226 6.84 8.51 1.46
N ASN A 227 5.70 8.54 0.77
CA ASN A 227 5.30 9.58 -0.18
C ASN A 227 4.49 10.73 0.46
N ALA A 228 4.39 10.77 1.80
CA ALA A 228 3.72 11.85 2.52
C ALA A 228 4.73 12.78 3.19
N THR A 229 4.49 14.08 3.07
CA THR A 229 5.28 15.13 3.72
C THR A 229 4.38 15.99 4.58
N ARG A 230 4.73 16.14 5.85
CA ARG A 230 4.09 17.13 6.71
C ARG A 230 4.59 18.52 6.38
N ILE A 231 3.67 19.44 6.17
CA ILE A 231 3.94 20.85 5.85
C ILE A 231 3.26 21.77 6.89
N SER A 232 3.65 23.04 6.86
CA SER A 232 3.02 24.08 7.67
C SER A 232 1.55 24.28 7.29
N GLU A 233 0.80 24.91 8.20
CA GLU A 233 -0.59 25.31 7.98
C GLU A 233 -0.76 26.06 6.65
N ILE A 234 -1.73 25.62 5.84
CA ILE A 234 -2.18 26.38 4.67
C ILE A 234 -2.86 27.65 5.14
N GLU A 235 -2.37 28.77 4.65
CA GLU A 235 -2.87 30.12 4.92
C GLU A 235 -3.94 30.54 3.92
N SER A 236 -3.73 30.25 2.64
CA SER A 236 -4.63 30.70 1.57
C SER A 236 -4.52 29.82 0.32
N PHE A 237 -5.54 29.94 -0.54
CA PHE A 237 -5.54 29.41 -1.89
C PHE A 237 -5.60 30.56 -2.88
N GLU A 238 -4.65 30.62 -3.81
CA GLU A 238 -4.64 31.59 -4.90
C GLU A 238 -5.14 30.89 -6.17
N LEU A 239 -6.28 31.32 -6.73
CA LEU A 239 -6.77 30.80 -8.01
C LEU A 239 -5.86 31.29 -9.15
N LEU A 240 -5.47 30.38 -10.04
CA LEU A 240 -4.58 30.65 -11.17
C LEU A 240 -5.31 31.24 -12.39
N CYS A 241 -6.63 31.19 -12.41
CA CYS A 241 -7.50 31.74 -13.46
C CYS A 241 -8.85 32.20 -12.89
N GLY A 242 -9.63 32.94 -13.70
CA GLY A 242 -11.00 33.36 -13.34
C GLY A 242 -11.95 32.17 -13.16
N THR A 243 -13.00 32.35 -12.36
CA THR A 243 -13.92 31.30 -11.89
C THR A 243 -14.86 30.72 -12.95
N ASP A 244 -15.01 31.38 -14.10
CA ASP A 244 -16.21 31.20 -14.93
C ASP A 244 -16.01 30.31 -16.18
N ASP A 245 -14.78 29.87 -16.51
CA ASP A 245 -14.47 29.26 -17.82
C ASP A 245 -13.82 27.85 -17.80
N PHE A 246 -13.69 27.17 -16.64
CA PHE A 246 -12.97 25.89 -16.58
C PHE A 246 -13.87 24.65 -16.46
N ILE A 247 -13.81 23.80 -17.49
CA ILE A 247 -14.22 22.39 -17.40
C ILE A 247 -12.96 21.60 -17.03
N LEU A 248 -12.83 21.19 -15.77
CA LEU A 248 -11.75 20.28 -15.34
C LEU A 248 -12.02 18.89 -15.90
N SER A 249 -11.04 18.31 -16.60
CA SER A 249 -11.10 16.91 -17.02
C SER A 249 -10.65 16.00 -15.88
N ASP A 250 -11.13 14.75 -15.87
CA ASP A 250 -10.70 13.76 -14.89
C ASP A 250 -9.18 13.55 -14.93
N GLY A 251 -8.49 14.03 -13.89
CA GLY A 251 -7.05 13.93 -13.71
C GLY A 251 -6.28 15.24 -13.82
N ASP A 252 -6.93 16.35 -14.18
CA ASP A 252 -6.28 17.66 -14.16
C ASP A 252 -6.01 18.13 -12.72
N PRO A 253 -4.90 18.83 -12.46
CA PRO A 253 -4.72 19.50 -11.19
C PRO A 253 -5.69 20.65 -11.03
N LEU A 254 -6.07 20.93 -9.79
CA LEU A 254 -6.84 22.10 -9.42
C LEU A 254 -6.07 23.37 -9.85
N PRO A 255 -6.74 24.36 -10.47
CA PRO A 255 -6.11 25.58 -10.97
C PRO A 255 -5.88 26.56 -9.83
N LEU A 256 -5.14 26.12 -8.81
CA LEU A 256 -4.85 26.89 -7.60
C LEU A 256 -3.42 26.67 -7.10
N LEU A 257 -2.95 27.63 -6.32
CA LEU A 257 -1.76 27.51 -5.48
C LEU A 257 -2.19 27.44 -4.02
N ALA A 258 -1.72 26.43 -3.29
CA ALA A 258 -1.90 26.37 -1.84
C ALA A 258 -0.70 27.02 -1.15
N CYS A 259 -0.92 28.17 -0.52
CA CYS A 259 0.09 28.98 0.14
C CYS A 259 0.11 28.64 1.63
N SER A 260 1.27 28.21 2.15
CA SER A 260 1.44 27.93 3.58
C SER A 260 1.95 29.13 4.36
N LYS A 261 1.70 29.16 5.67
CA LYS A 261 2.20 30.20 6.59
C LYS A 261 3.73 30.30 6.65
N SER A 262 4.45 29.26 6.23
CA SER A 262 5.92 29.32 6.12
C SER A 262 6.40 29.91 4.78
N GLY A 263 5.49 30.40 3.94
CA GLY A 263 5.77 30.92 2.61
C GLY A 263 5.94 29.86 1.53
N GLN A 264 5.68 28.57 1.82
CA GLN A 264 5.76 27.51 0.81
C GLN A 264 4.51 27.56 -0.07
N LYS A 265 4.70 27.60 -1.39
CA LYS A 265 3.60 27.51 -2.37
C LYS A 265 3.58 26.10 -2.98
N LEU A 266 2.45 25.42 -2.86
CA LEU A 266 2.20 24.14 -3.53
C LEU A 266 1.35 24.38 -4.78
N TYR A 267 1.71 23.70 -5.85
CA TYR A 267 0.98 23.67 -7.13
C TYR A 267 0.75 22.22 -7.53
N ASN A 268 -0.01 22.00 -8.62
CA ASN A 268 -0.29 20.67 -9.14
C ASN A 268 -1.04 19.76 -8.11
N ILE A 269 -1.88 20.36 -7.26
CA ILE A 269 -2.72 19.63 -6.31
C ILE A 269 -3.96 19.15 -7.04
N HIS A 270 -4.25 17.86 -6.99
CA HIS A 270 -5.38 17.27 -7.71
C HIS A 270 -6.60 17.13 -6.81
N GLN A 271 -6.38 16.89 -5.52
CA GLN A 271 -7.45 16.78 -4.54
C GLN A 271 -7.03 17.42 -3.22
N ILE A 272 -8.00 18.05 -2.57
CA ILE A 272 -7.87 18.59 -1.22
C ILE A 272 -8.86 17.82 -0.35
N ILE A 273 -8.36 17.19 0.72
CA ILE A 273 -9.20 16.48 1.69
C ILE A 273 -9.07 17.21 3.02
N VAL A 274 -10.20 17.64 3.58
CA VAL A 274 -10.26 18.37 4.85
C VAL A 274 -10.40 17.37 5.99
N CYS A 275 -9.35 17.24 6.79
CA CYS A 275 -9.21 16.31 7.90
C CYS A 275 -9.14 17.05 9.26
N THR A 276 -9.98 18.07 9.46
CA THR A 276 -9.88 19.04 10.58
C THR A 276 -10.61 18.62 11.86
N GLY A 277 -11.13 17.39 11.90
CA GLY A 277 -11.97 16.87 12.99
C GLY A 277 -13.45 17.17 12.79
N TYR A 278 -14.26 16.79 13.77
CA TYR A 278 -15.72 16.98 13.78
C TYR A 278 -16.13 18.05 14.79
N GLN A 279 -17.28 18.69 14.53
CA GLN A 279 -18.00 19.50 15.51
C GLN A 279 -19.03 18.60 16.20
N MET A 280 -19.14 18.73 17.52
CA MET A 280 -20.20 18.11 18.30
C MET A 280 -21.46 18.96 18.14
N VAL A 281 -22.49 18.40 17.52
CA VAL A 281 -23.76 19.09 17.24
C VAL A 281 -24.93 18.15 17.55
N PHE A 282 -26.02 18.71 18.08
CA PHE A 282 -27.29 18.00 18.29
C PHE A 282 -28.41 18.74 17.55
N PRO A 283 -28.57 18.51 16.24
CA PRO A 283 -29.51 19.27 15.39
C PRO A 283 -30.96 19.22 15.88
N PHE A 284 -31.32 18.17 16.61
CA PHE A 284 -32.63 17.95 17.21
C PHE A 284 -32.80 18.58 18.60
N LEU A 285 -31.78 19.26 19.15
CA LEU A 285 -31.83 20.02 20.41
C LEU A 285 -31.43 21.50 20.19
N PRO A 286 -32.07 22.22 19.23
CA PRO A 286 -31.65 23.58 18.86
C PRO A 286 -31.76 24.57 20.02
N ASP A 287 -32.71 24.37 20.94
CA ASP A 287 -32.90 25.22 22.13
C ASP A 287 -31.72 25.17 23.11
N TYR A 288 -30.86 24.16 22.99
CA TYR A 288 -29.66 24.00 23.80
C TYR A 288 -28.39 24.46 23.08
N HIS A 289 -28.51 25.10 21.93
CA HIS A 289 -27.40 25.65 21.17
C HIS A 289 -27.34 27.17 21.33
N ASN A 290 -26.14 27.72 21.48
CA ASN A 290 -25.92 29.16 21.40
C ASN A 290 -24.58 29.46 20.69
N ASP A 291 -24.66 29.62 19.37
CA ASP A 291 -23.49 29.83 18.51
C ASP A 291 -22.79 31.18 18.75
N SER A 292 -23.43 32.12 19.46
CA SER A 292 -22.87 33.45 19.73
C SER A 292 -21.91 33.46 20.93
N LEU A 293 -21.95 32.44 21.78
CA LEU A 293 -21.11 32.33 22.97
C LEU A 293 -19.80 31.61 22.65
N ARG A 294 -18.72 32.03 23.31
CA ARG A 294 -17.49 31.21 23.33
C ARG A 294 -17.69 30.02 24.26
N ALA A 295 -16.90 28.97 24.07
CA ALA A 295 -16.96 27.77 24.91
C ALA A 295 -16.80 28.08 26.42
N GLN A 296 -16.02 29.09 26.80
CA GLN A 296 -15.82 29.49 28.20
C GLN A 296 -17.00 30.29 28.78
N GLU A 297 -17.88 30.80 27.92
CA GLU A 297 -19.00 31.68 28.26
C GLU A 297 -20.35 30.93 28.25
N ALA A 298 -20.33 29.62 28.03
CA ALA A 298 -21.53 28.80 28.07
C ALA A 298 -22.24 28.93 29.42
N ASP A 299 -23.52 29.32 29.38
CA ASP A 299 -24.36 29.35 30.58
C ASP A 299 -24.78 27.94 31.02
N GLU A 300 -25.55 27.83 32.09
CA GLU A 300 -25.92 26.53 32.68
C GLU A 300 -26.87 25.69 31.83
N ALA A 301 -27.56 26.29 30.85
CA ALA A 301 -28.53 25.61 30.00
C ALA A 301 -27.91 25.13 28.68
N VAL A 302 -26.93 25.86 28.14
CA VAL A 302 -26.33 25.55 26.84
C VAL A 302 -25.60 24.20 26.85
N LEU A 303 -25.81 23.39 25.80
CA LEU A 303 -25.06 22.17 25.51
C LEU A 303 -23.98 22.40 24.46
N VAL A 304 -24.24 23.24 23.45
CA VAL A 304 -23.34 23.43 22.30
C VAL A 304 -23.15 24.92 22.02
N THR A 305 -21.89 25.33 21.89
CA THR A 305 -21.52 26.68 21.44
C THR A 305 -20.89 26.63 20.05
N ASP A 306 -19.58 26.47 19.95
CA ASP A 306 -18.80 26.41 18.71
C ASP A 306 -18.58 24.97 18.19
N GLY A 307 -19.23 24.00 18.85
CA GLY A 307 -19.12 22.57 18.55
C GLY A 307 -17.82 21.91 19.03
N THR A 308 -17.01 22.59 19.85
CA THR A 308 -15.74 22.03 20.34
C THR A 308 -15.87 21.23 21.65
N GLN A 309 -17.00 21.36 22.33
CA GLN A 309 -17.31 20.73 23.62
C GLN A 309 -18.83 20.56 23.77
N VAL A 310 -19.26 19.54 24.51
CA VAL A 310 -20.61 19.46 25.09
C VAL A 310 -20.57 19.98 26.52
N HIS A 311 -21.30 21.05 26.78
CA HIS A 311 -21.30 21.76 28.06
C HIS A 311 -22.28 21.13 29.05
N ASN A 312 -22.06 21.41 30.34
CA ASN A 312 -22.99 21.08 31.42
C ASN A 312 -23.35 19.59 31.53
N ILE A 313 -22.41 18.69 31.19
CA ILE A 313 -22.57 17.25 31.39
C ILE A 313 -21.66 16.72 32.51
N HIS A 314 -22.27 16.10 33.52
CA HIS A 314 -21.59 15.43 34.61
C HIS A 314 -21.07 14.06 34.16
N ARG A 315 -19.81 13.76 34.50
CA ARG A 315 -19.10 12.53 34.12
C ARG A 315 -19.13 12.23 32.62
N ASP A 316 -19.27 13.25 31.78
CA ASP A 316 -19.41 13.11 30.32
C ASP A 316 -20.66 12.32 29.88
N ILE A 317 -21.70 12.26 30.74
CA ILE A 317 -22.92 11.46 30.52
C ILE A 317 -24.19 12.28 30.81
N PHE A 318 -24.35 12.79 32.03
CA PHE A 318 -25.63 13.30 32.52
C PHE A 318 -25.73 14.81 32.36
N TYR A 319 -26.73 15.31 31.66
CA TYR A 319 -26.97 16.75 31.61
C TYR A 319 -27.36 17.27 32.99
N ILE A 320 -26.58 18.23 33.52
CA ILE A 320 -26.64 18.62 34.93
C ILE A 320 -27.97 19.27 35.33
N PRO A 321 -28.54 20.20 34.54
CA PRO A 321 -29.84 20.79 34.87
C PRO A 321 -30.98 19.77 34.86
N ASP A 322 -30.88 18.75 34.02
CA ASP A 322 -31.88 17.70 33.89
C ASP A 322 -31.24 16.35 33.51
N PRO A 323 -30.87 15.51 34.50
CA PRO A 323 -30.17 14.25 34.26
C PRO A 323 -31.03 13.16 33.62
N THR A 324 -32.28 13.46 33.25
CA THR A 324 -33.08 12.58 32.37
C THR A 324 -32.64 12.68 30.90
N LEU A 325 -31.90 13.73 30.53
CA LEU A 325 -31.20 13.86 29.25
C LEU A 325 -29.76 13.37 29.41
N VAL A 326 -29.37 12.35 28.65
CA VAL A 326 -28.07 11.68 28.77
C VAL A 326 -27.39 11.51 27.42
N PHE A 327 -26.06 11.52 27.44
CA PHE A 327 -25.21 11.34 26.27
C PHE A 327 -24.26 10.16 26.50
N VAL A 328 -24.19 9.26 25.54
CA VAL A 328 -23.29 8.09 25.59
C VAL A 328 -22.34 8.16 24.40
N GLY A 329 -21.04 8.12 24.70
CA GLY A 329 -19.96 8.15 23.72
C GLY A 329 -19.46 9.54 23.32
N ILE A 330 -19.62 10.54 24.18
CA ILE A 330 -19.00 11.88 24.00
C ILE A 330 -17.47 11.85 24.07
N PRO A 331 -16.83 11.10 24.99
CA PRO A 331 -15.38 11.13 25.08
C PRO A 331 -14.69 10.63 23.80
N TYR A 332 -13.48 11.12 23.53
CA TYR A 332 -12.63 10.69 22.41
C TYR A 332 -11.20 10.41 22.86
N PHE A 333 -10.39 9.81 21.97
CA PHE A 333 -9.13 9.14 22.32
C PHE A 333 -9.33 8.03 23.37
N ASN A 334 -10.24 7.09 23.08
CA ASN A 334 -10.59 5.95 23.93
C ASN A 334 -10.86 4.69 23.12
N THR A 335 -11.07 3.54 23.80
CA THR A 335 -11.56 2.30 23.23
C THR A 335 -13.09 2.29 23.19
N THR A 336 -13.61 3.10 22.27
CA THR A 336 -15.04 3.39 21.99
C THR A 336 -16.04 2.37 22.51
N PHE A 337 -16.07 1.16 21.96
CA PHE A 337 -17.12 0.17 22.21
C PHE A 337 -17.26 -0.20 23.69
N THR A 338 -16.13 -0.49 24.36
CA THR A 338 -16.16 -0.91 25.77
C THR A 338 -16.48 0.25 26.70
N LEU A 339 -15.92 1.44 26.43
CA LEU A 339 -16.25 2.65 27.18
C LEU A 339 -17.76 2.96 27.10
N PHE A 340 -18.35 2.88 25.91
CA PHE A 340 -19.75 3.19 25.68
C PHE A 340 -20.66 2.21 26.43
N GLU A 341 -20.29 0.94 26.51
CA GLU A 341 -21.01 -0.05 27.31
C GLU A 341 -20.96 0.28 28.82
N PHE A 342 -19.81 0.69 29.35
CA PHE A 342 -19.72 1.11 30.76
C PHE A 342 -20.56 2.36 31.06
N GLN A 343 -20.58 3.33 30.14
CA GLN A 343 -21.47 4.49 30.26
C GLN A 343 -22.95 4.07 30.22
N ALA A 344 -23.33 3.17 29.31
CA ALA A 344 -24.70 2.63 29.22
C ALA A 344 -25.14 1.88 30.49
N ILE A 345 -24.23 1.10 31.08
CA ILE A 345 -24.45 0.43 32.37
C ILE A 345 -24.70 1.46 33.48
N ALA A 346 -23.90 2.53 33.53
CA ALA A 346 -24.03 3.58 34.52
C ALA A 346 -25.35 4.37 34.38
N VAL A 347 -25.75 4.70 33.14
CA VAL A 347 -27.06 5.31 32.83
C VAL A 347 -28.20 4.41 33.32
N THR A 348 -28.14 3.11 32.99
CA THR A 348 -29.15 2.14 33.40
C THR A 348 -29.22 2.02 34.93
N ALA A 349 -28.07 2.05 35.61
CA ALA A 349 -28.01 2.01 37.06
C ALA A 349 -28.64 3.27 37.70
N ALA A 350 -28.38 4.45 37.14
CA ALA A 350 -28.97 5.70 37.59
C ALA A 350 -30.49 5.72 37.41
N PHE A 351 -30.98 5.37 36.21
CA PHE A 351 -32.42 5.37 35.91
C PHE A 351 -33.20 4.32 36.70
N SER A 352 -32.60 3.16 36.97
CA SER A 352 -33.22 2.11 37.82
C SER A 352 -33.19 2.42 39.31
N GLY A 353 -32.52 3.51 39.72
CA GLY A 353 -32.31 3.85 41.12
C GLY A 353 -31.30 2.94 41.84
N THR A 354 -30.60 2.06 41.12
CA THR A 354 -29.56 1.19 41.69
C THR A 354 -28.23 1.90 41.89
N ALA A 355 -28.05 3.08 41.27
CA ALA A 355 -27.02 4.06 41.60
C ALA A 355 -27.65 5.45 41.78
N GLY A 356 -27.38 6.11 42.91
CA GLY A 356 -27.86 7.47 43.14
C GLY A 356 -26.96 8.51 42.45
N LEU A 357 -27.55 9.48 41.76
CA LEU A 357 -26.80 10.64 41.28
C LEU A 357 -26.57 11.66 42.42
N PRO A 358 -25.44 12.40 42.41
CA PRO A 358 -25.25 13.55 43.28
C PRO A 358 -26.31 14.62 43.05
N THR A 359 -26.45 15.54 43.99
CA THR A 359 -27.32 16.71 43.81
C THR A 359 -26.82 17.59 42.66
N THR A 360 -27.71 18.37 42.04
CA THR A 360 -27.32 19.31 40.96
C THR A 360 -26.16 20.22 41.37
N THR A 361 -26.14 20.70 42.63
CA THR A 361 -25.05 21.52 43.17
C THR A 361 -23.71 20.77 43.22
N GLU A 362 -23.71 19.50 43.63
CA GLU A 362 -22.51 18.65 43.65
C GLU A 362 -22.02 18.33 42.23
N MET A 363 -22.93 17.98 41.32
CA MET A 363 -22.60 17.74 39.92
C MET A 363 -21.97 18.97 39.26
N LYS A 364 -22.53 20.18 39.51
CA LYS A 364 -21.95 21.45 39.06
C LYS A 364 -20.56 21.67 39.63
N LYS A 365 -20.36 21.40 40.92
CA LYS A 365 -19.06 21.54 41.56
C LYS A 365 -18.01 20.60 40.93
N GLU A 366 -18.34 19.33 40.70
CA GLU A 366 -17.46 18.38 40.03
C GLU A 366 -17.15 18.80 38.59
N TYR A 367 -18.15 19.31 37.86
CA TYR A 367 -17.98 19.83 36.50
C TYR A 367 -17.05 21.06 36.45
N ILE A 368 -17.21 22.01 37.39
CA ILE A 368 -16.34 23.20 37.51
C ILE A 368 -14.91 22.78 37.83
N VAL A 369 -14.71 21.83 38.75
CA VAL A 369 -13.37 21.30 39.06
C VAL A 369 -12.71 20.70 37.81
N LYS A 370 -13.47 19.93 37.01
CA LYS A 370 -12.95 19.40 35.74
C LYS A 370 -12.62 20.51 34.74
N LEU A 371 -13.47 21.54 34.64
CA LEU A 371 -13.23 22.73 33.80
C LEU A 371 -11.95 23.48 34.23
N GLU A 372 -11.72 23.66 35.52
CA GLU A 372 -10.50 24.30 36.05
C GLU A 372 -9.25 23.46 35.77
N GLN A 373 -9.35 22.13 35.81
CA GLN A 373 -8.24 21.21 35.58
C GLN A 373 -7.87 21.05 34.10
N ILE A 374 -8.86 20.92 33.22
CA ILE A 374 -8.67 20.58 31.80
C ILE A 374 -8.77 21.82 30.89
N GLY A 375 -9.59 22.79 31.28
CA GLY A 375 -9.99 23.91 30.45
C GLY A 375 -11.17 23.59 29.52
N SER A 376 -11.89 24.62 29.10
CA SER A 376 -12.99 24.52 28.13
C SER A 376 -12.47 24.37 26.68
N GLY A 377 -13.27 23.70 25.83
CA GLY A 377 -13.06 23.51 24.41
C GLY A 377 -12.63 22.09 24.02
N ARG A 378 -11.95 21.95 22.86
CA ARG A 378 -11.56 20.67 22.20
C ARG A 378 -10.71 19.69 23.02
N ARG A 379 -10.41 19.93 24.30
CA ARG A 379 -9.70 18.98 25.17
C ARG A 379 -10.59 18.42 26.29
N PHE A 380 -11.76 19.01 26.52
CA PHE A 380 -12.57 18.75 27.70
C PHE A 380 -13.02 17.29 27.84
N HIS A 381 -13.37 16.62 26.72
CA HIS A 381 -13.77 15.20 26.71
C HIS A 381 -12.68 14.23 26.22
N SER A 382 -11.42 14.68 26.15
CA SER A 382 -10.31 13.83 25.73
C SER A 382 -9.88 12.89 26.85
N LEU A 383 -9.93 11.57 26.63
CA LEU A 383 -9.45 10.58 27.63
C LEU A 383 -7.98 10.18 27.43
N LYS A 384 -7.43 10.17 26.20
CA LYS A 384 -6.02 9.82 25.91
C LYS A 384 -5.51 8.59 26.69
N LYS A 385 -4.87 8.78 27.85
CA LYS A 385 -4.27 7.72 28.68
C LYS A 385 -4.98 7.53 30.03
N THR A 386 -6.17 8.11 30.21
CA THR A 386 -6.91 8.10 31.48
C THR A 386 -8.22 7.31 31.41
N GLU A 387 -8.49 6.60 30.31
CA GLU A 387 -9.70 5.78 30.16
C GLU A 387 -9.88 4.77 31.29
N GLU A 388 -8.80 4.08 31.69
CA GLU A 388 -8.84 3.13 32.81
C GLU A 388 -9.30 3.79 34.11
N ILE A 389 -8.79 5.00 34.40
CA ILE A 389 -9.16 5.77 35.58
C ILE A 389 -10.63 6.19 35.49
N TYR A 390 -11.05 6.69 34.32
CA TYR A 390 -12.43 7.08 34.08
C TYR A 390 -13.41 5.91 34.30
N VAL A 391 -13.13 4.74 33.72
CA VAL A 391 -13.99 3.55 33.86
C VAL A 391 -13.99 3.05 35.30
N ARG A 392 -12.83 3.03 35.97
CA ARG A 392 -12.75 2.64 37.39
C ARG A 392 -13.57 3.56 38.28
N ASP A 393 -13.46 4.87 38.09
CA ASP A 393 -14.18 5.86 38.89
C ASP A 393 -15.70 5.81 38.64
N LEU A 394 -16.11 5.56 37.38
CA LEU A 394 -17.51 5.34 37.01
C LEU A 394 -18.06 4.08 37.67
N LEU A 395 -17.34 2.97 37.61
CA LEU A 395 -17.77 1.70 38.20
C LEU A 395 -17.69 1.68 39.72
N SER A 396 -16.77 2.42 40.35
CA SER A 396 -16.75 2.57 41.81
C SER A 396 -18.06 3.15 42.31
N TRP A 397 -18.49 4.28 41.71
CA TRP A 397 -19.76 4.92 42.02
C TRP A 397 -20.96 3.97 41.83
N VAL A 398 -21.01 3.26 40.70
CA VAL A 398 -22.09 2.31 40.42
C VAL A 398 -22.06 1.14 41.40
N ASN A 399 -20.90 0.58 41.71
CA ASN A 399 -20.75 -0.63 42.53
C ASN A 399 -20.97 -0.37 44.03
N GLU A 400 -20.61 0.82 44.53
CA GLU A 400 -20.92 1.23 45.91
C GLU A 400 -22.41 1.12 46.19
N CYS A 401 -23.24 1.63 45.27
CA CYS A 401 -24.69 1.57 45.40
C CYS A 401 -25.24 0.16 45.14
N ARG A 402 -24.75 -0.56 44.13
CA ARG A 402 -25.21 -1.93 43.81
C ARG A 402 -24.98 -2.91 44.94
N THR A 403 -23.82 -2.85 45.59
CA THR A 403 -23.48 -3.72 46.73
C THR A 403 -24.42 -3.45 47.90
N ALA A 404 -24.78 -2.19 48.13
CA ALA A 404 -25.79 -1.82 49.14
C ALA A 404 -27.19 -2.38 48.84
N HIS A 405 -27.50 -2.67 47.56
CA HIS A 405 -28.75 -3.31 47.12
C HIS A 405 -28.62 -4.85 47.00
N GLY A 406 -27.51 -5.45 47.43
CA GLY A 406 -27.28 -6.89 47.35
C GLY A 406 -27.02 -7.43 45.92
N LEU A 407 -26.72 -6.53 44.97
CA LEU A 407 -26.40 -6.89 43.59
C LEU A 407 -24.89 -7.11 43.43
N PRO A 408 -24.45 -8.02 42.54
CA PRO A 408 -23.03 -8.23 42.29
C PRO A 408 -22.39 -6.98 41.66
N ALA A 409 -21.15 -6.72 42.05
CA ALA A 409 -20.31 -5.69 41.47
C ALA A 409 -20.04 -5.98 40.00
N ILE A 410 -19.97 -4.92 39.20
CA ILE A 410 -19.61 -4.98 37.78
C ILE A 410 -18.11 -4.82 37.66
N GLU A 411 -17.47 -5.77 36.98
CA GLU A 411 -16.05 -5.71 36.66
C GLU A 411 -15.79 -4.77 35.47
N GLY A 412 -14.66 -4.05 35.51
CA GLY A 412 -14.20 -3.16 34.43
C GLY A 412 -13.65 -3.91 33.22
N HIS A 413 -12.63 -3.32 32.58
CA HIS A 413 -11.93 -3.92 31.45
C HIS A 413 -11.35 -5.30 31.81
N THR A 414 -11.38 -6.22 30.85
CA THR A 414 -10.90 -7.60 31.03
C THR A 414 -9.38 -7.68 30.94
N GLN A 415 -8.78 -8.78 31.41
CA GLN A 415 -7.35 -9.03 31.23
C GLN A 415 -6.94 -9.03 29.76
N LEU A 416 -7.76 -9.61 28.88
CA LEU A 416 -7.54 -9.60 27.43
C LEU A 416 -7.48 -8.17 26.86
N TRP A 417 -8.30 -7.26 27.37
CA TRP A 417 -8.28 -5.85 26.99
C TRP A 417 -6.94 -5.20 27.39
N PHE A 418 -6.46 -5.43 28.62
CA PHE A 418 -5.17 -4.89 29.07
C PHE A 418 -3.98 -5.43 28.26
N GLU A 419 -3.98 -6.74 27.96
CA GLU A 419 -2.95 -7.36 27.12
C GLU A 419 -2.96 -6.79 25.69
N ALA A 420 -4.14 -6.54 25.12
CA ALA A 420 -4.27 -5.93 23.81
C ALA A 420 -3.82 -4.45 23.81
N LEU A 421 -4.12 -3.71 24.88
CA LEU A 421 -3.67 -2.33 25.05
C LEU A 421 -2.14 -2.26 25.15
N ASP A 422 -1.51 -3.16 25.91
CA ASP A 422 -0.05 -3.19 26.00
C ASP A 422 0.59 -3.56 24.65
N LYS A 423 0.04 -4.54 23.91
CA LYS A 423 0.48 -4.86 22.54
C LYS A 423 0.38 -3.65 21.60
N LEU A 424 -0.70 -2.86 21.68
CA LEU A 424 -0.86 -1.64 20.89
C LEU A 424 0.25 -0.62 21.21
N TRP A 425 0.52 -0.38 22.49
CA TRP A 425 1.58 0.54 22.93
C TRP A 425 2.99 0.03 22.62
N GLN A 426 3.22 -1.27 22.67
CA GLN A 426 4.49 -1.88 22.27
C GLN A 426 4.72 -1.71 20.76
N ARG A 427 3.71 -1.96 19.92
CA ARG A 427 3.78 -1.72 18.47
C ARG A 427 4.04 -0.24 18.15
N ALA A 428 3.30 0.67 18.79
CA ALA A 428 3.50 2.11 18.62
C ALA A 428 4.92 2.55 19.03
N ARG A 429 5.43 2.05 20.17
CA ARG A 429 6.80 2.32 20.63
C ARG A 429 7.86 1.71 19.70
N ALA A 430 7.66 0.51 19.20
CA ALA A 430 8.57 -0.14 18.26
C ALA A 430 8.62 0.59 16.91
N MET A 431 7.48 1.01 16.36
CA MET A 431 7.41 1.82 15.13
C MET A 431 8.05 3.19 15.32
N LEU A 432 7.77 3.86 16.45
CA LEU A 432 8.38 5.13 16.80
C LEU A 432 9.89 4.98 17.02
N LYS A 433 10.36 3.89 17.64
CA LYS A 433 11.79 3.63 17.85
C LYS A 433 12.49 3.31 16.53
N ASP A 434 11.98 2.36 15.74
CA ASP A 434 12.53 2.02 14.41
C ASP A 434 12.60 3.26 13.51
N ARG A 435 11.59 4.14 13.52
CA ARG A 435 11.60 5.35 12.70
C ARG A 435 12.33 6.54 13.33
N GLN A 436 12.34 6.71 14.66
CA GLN A 436 13.22 7.68 15.32
C GLN A 436 14.69 7.28 15.19
N ASP A 437 15.01 5.99 15.15
CA ASP A 437 16.34 5.49 14.85
C ASP A 437 16.71 5.83 13.39
N ARG A 438 15.75 5.74 12.44
CA ARG A 438 15.91 6.26 11.06
C ARG A 438 16.01 7.79 10.95
N GLN A 439 15.43 8.54 11.90
CA GLN A 439 15.39 10.01 11.89
C GLN A 439 16.59 10.64 12.64
N LYS A 440 17.02 10.03 13.76
CA LYS A 440 18.21 10.39 14.54
C LYS A 440 19.49 9.97 13.83
N SER A 441 19.45 8.86 13.11
CA SER A 441 20.46 8.55 12.10
C SER A 441 20.13 9.33 10.83
N GLY A 442 20.29 10.66 10.87
CA GLY A 442 20.22 11.48 9.66
C GLY A 442 21.10 10.81 8.60
N SER A 443 20.48 10.17 7.61
CA SER A 443 21.18 9.36 6.62
C SER A 443 22.23 8.40 7.23
N GLN A 444 21.81 7.34 7.92
CA GLN A 444 22.62 6.13 7.90
C GLN A 444 21.99 5.07 6.99
N PRO A 445 22.76 4.59 5.98
CA PRO A 445 22.44 3.34 5.30
C PRO A 445 22.28 2.23 6.35
N LEU A 446 21.21 1.42 6.23
CA LEU A 446 21.31 0.00 6.57
C LEU A 446 22.64 -0.54 6.01
N PRO A 447 23.40 -1.36 6.75
CA PRO A 447 24.75 -1.75 6.41
C PRO A 447 24.77 -2.48 5.05
N GLY A 448 25.09 -1.75 4.00
CA GLY A 448 25.66 -2.28 2.78
C GLY A 448 27.19 -2.23 2.90
N PRO A 449 27.93 -3.04 2.14
CA PRO A 449 29.39 -3.12 2.26
C PRO A 449 30.04 -1.81 1.80
N ASN A 450 30.31 -0.89 2.73
CA ASN A 450 31.25 0.24 2.67
C ASN A 450 31.47 0.90 1.28
N GLY A 451 30.41 1.37 0.59
CA GLY A 451 30.51 1.88 -0.78
C GLY A 451 29.66 3.11 -1.12
N LEU A 452 30.07 3.86 -2.15
CA LEU A 452 29.38 5.04 -2.69
C LEU A 452 28.25 4.64 -3.66
N ILE A 453 27.05 5.20 -3.48
CA ILE A 453 25.93 5.06 -4.42
C ILE A 453 25.76 6.38 -5.18
N ILE A 454 25.75 6.31 -6.51
CA ILE A 454 25.75 7.48 -7.40
C ILE A 454 24.42 7.55 -8.17
N SER A 455 23.78 8.70 -8.18
CA SER A 455 22.48 8.94 -8.83
C SER A 455 22.56 9.65 -10.20
N ASP A 456 23.74 10.17 -10.57
CA ASP A 456 23.93 10.89 -11.83
C ASP A 456 24.21 9.93 -13.00
N PRO A 457 23.34 9.90 -14.03
CA PRO A 457 23.52 9.05 -15.21
C PRO A 457 24.80 9.35 -15.98
N LYS A 458 25.30 10.59 -15.96
CA LYS A 458 26.55 10.99 -16.66
C LYS A 458 27.78 10.28 -16.12
N LEU A 459 27.71 9.74 -14.90
CA LEU A 459 28.78 8.96 -14.28
C LEU A 459 28.71 7.46 -14.62
N LEU A 460 27.66 6.98 -15.31
CA LEU A 460 27.57 5.58 -15.76
C LEU A 460 28.79 5.15 -16.59
N PRO A 461 29.24 5.90 -17.62
CA PRO A 461 30.45 5.54 -18.39
C PRO A 461 31.72 5.48 -17.54
N VAL A 462 31.81 6.29 -16.49
CA VAL A 462 32.99 6.37 -15.60
C VAL A 462 33.02 5.16 -14.67
N ILE A 463 31.90 4.88 -13.98
CA ILE A 463 31.78 3.80 -12.99
C ILE A 463 31.78 2.43 -13.68
N TYR A 464 31.09 2.29 -14.81
CA TYR A 464 30.90 1.04 -15.55
C TYR A 464 31.77 0.96 -16.81
N ASN A 465 32.95 1.58 -16.77
CA ASN A 465 33.90 1.54 -17.87
C ASN A 465 34.39 0.09 -18.14
N ARG A 466 35.01 -0.12 -19.32
CA ARG A 466 35.45 -1.44 -19.78
C ARG A 466 36.42 -2.18 -18.82
N ARG A 467 37.16 -1.44 -17.98
CA ARG A 467 38.15 -1.96 -17.02
C ARG A 467 37.61 -2.05 -15.58
N ALA A 468 36.33 -1.75 -15.35
CA ALA A 468 35.74 -1.80 -14.01
C ALA A 468 35.58 -3.25 -13.54
N ASN A 469 36.23 -3.57 -12.41
CA ASN A 469 36.12 -4.86 -11.74
C ASN A 469 34.85 -4.93 -10.89
N LYS A 470 34.20 -6.10 -10.84
CA LYS A 470 33.06 -6.33 -9.94
C LYS A 470 33.54 -6.57 -8.50
N THR A 471 32.69 -6.21 -7.54
CA THR A 471 33.00 -6.45 -6.13
C THR A 471 32.73 -7.88 -5.69
N ASP A 472 33.10 -8.19 -4.45
CA ASP A 472 32.82 -9.48 -3.82
C ASP A 472 31.33 -9.82 -3.67
N PHE A 473 30.44 -8.84 -3.86
CA PHE A 473 29.00 -9.05 -4.03
C PHE A 473 28.66 -10.11 -5.11
N TYR A 474 29.50 -10.23 -6.15
CA TYR A 474 29.29 -11.17 -7.25
C TYR A 474 30.04 -12.49 -7.07
N ALA A 475 30.80 -12.65 -5.99
CA ALA A 475 31.56 -13.86 -5.78
C ALA A 475 30.59 -15.04 -5.61
N PRO A 476 30.83 -16.15 -6.33
CA PRO A 476 29.93 -17.27 -6.24
C PRO A 476 30.02 -17.88 -4.85
N ILE A 477 28.86 -18.25 -4.31
CA ILE A 477 28.73 -19.03 -3.06
C ILE A 477 28.46 -20.49 -3.37
N PHE A 478 29.03 -20.96 -4.47
CA PHE A 478 29.07 -22.32 -4.99
C PHE A 478 30.32 -22.46 -5.88
N ASP A 479 30.73 -23.69 -6.18
CA ASP A 479 32.09 -23.97 -6.68
C ASP A 479 32.33 -23.69 -8.18
N THR A 480 31.59 -22.76 -8.79
CA THR A 480 31.68 -22.49 -10.24
C THR A 480 31.57 -21.00 -10.58
N HIS A 481 32.34 -20.53 -11.57
CA HIS A 481 32.42 -19.13 -11.98
C HIS A 481 31.86 -18.88 -13.39
N SER A 482 30.57 -18.54 -13.49
CA SER A 482 30.00 -18.02 -14.76
C SER A 482 30.56 -16.64 -15.13
N THR A 483 30.36 -16.23 -16.38
CA THR A 483 30.65 -14.89 -16.91
C THR A 483 30.09 -13.80 -15.99
N PHE A 484 28.89 -14.02 -15.42
CA PHE A 484 28.27 -13.08 -14.51
C PHE A 484 29.03 -12.94 -13.17
N THR A 485 29.59 -14.01 -12.65
CA THR A 485 30.32 -14.02 -11.36
C THR A 485 31.80 -13.68 -11.48
N ARG A 486 32.36 -13.69 -12.69
CA ARG A 486 33.74 -13.28 -12.95
C ARG A 486 33.94 -11.80 -12.62
N LYS A 487 34.82 -11.54 -11.65
CA LYS A 487 35.08 -10.21 -11.08
C LYS A 487 36.07 -9.40 -11.91
N ASP A 488 37.17 -10.04 -12.30
CA ASP A 488 38.21 -9.39 -13.10
C ASP A 488 37.69 -9.09 -14.51
N TYR A 489 38.02 -7.88 -14.96
CA TYR A 489 37.50 -7.35 -16.18
C TYR A 489 38.00 -8.11 -17.42
N ARG A 490 39.24 -8.65 -17.39
CA ARG A 490 39.89 -9.38 -18.48
C ARG A 490 39.29 -10.77 -18.62
N GLU A 491 39.15 -11.49 -17.51
CA GLU A 491 38.55 -12.83 -17.49
C GLU A 491 37.12 -12.81 -18.04
N HIS A 492 36.30 -11.86 -17.58
CA HIS A 492 34.94 -11.77 -18.11
C HIS A 492 34.92 -11.33 -19.58
N VAL A 493 35.89 -10.53 -20.07
CA VAL A 493 35.94 -10.23 -21.53
C VAL A 493 36.20 -11.50 -22.35
N ALA A 494 37.15 -12.33 -21.92
CA ALA A 494 37.46 -13.60 -22.58
C ALA A 494 36.26 -14.57 -22.53
N SER A 495 35.66 -14.73 -21.35
CA SER A 495 34.49 -15.58 -21.12
C SER A 495 33.27 -15.10 -21.93
N ARG A 496 33.00 -13.78 -21.94
CA ARG A 496 31.92 -13.17 -22.74
C ARG A 496 32.10 -13.40 -24.24
N LYS A 497 33.34 -13.37 -24.75
CA LYS A 497 33.62 -13.64 -26.17
C LYS A 497 33.21 -15.07 -26.54
N SER A 498 33.47 -16.03 -25.64
CA SER A 498 33.13 -17.45 -25.83
C SER A 498 31.61 -17.69 -25.86
N ILE A 499 30.83 -17.02 -25.00
CA ILE A 499 29.36 -17.21 -24.94
C ILE A 499 28.57 -16.29 -25.87
N GLY A 500 29.20 -15.26 -26.46
CA GLY A 500 28.50 -14.20 -27.19
C GLY A 500 27.71 -14.67 -28.40
N TYR A 501 28.19 -15.69 -29.13
CA TYR A 501 27.52 -16.23 -30.31
C TYR A 501 26.12 -16.79 -29.99
N ALA A 502 25.99 -17.52 -28.88
CA ALA A 502 24.71 -18.12 -28.46
C ALA A 502 23.61 -17.06 -28.26
N TYR A 503 23.98 -15.85 -27.83
CA TYR A 503 23.05 -14.74 -27.58
C TYR A 503 22.93 -13.75 -28.76
N SER A 504 23.54 -14.05 -29.91
CA SER A 504 23.44 -13.19 -31.10
C SER A 504 22.03 -13.20 -31.69
N VAL A 505 21.62 -12.09 -32.32
CA VAL A 505 20.29 -11.94 -32.96
C VAL A 505 20.01 -13.05 -33.98
N SER A 506 21.02 -13.40 -34.79
CA SER A 506 20.92 -14.48 -35.77
C SER A 506 20.64 -15.84 -35.13
N ASN A 507 21.21 -16.06 -33.94
CA ASN A 507 21.07 -17.33 -33.24
C ASN A 507 19.77 -17.40 -32.42
N THR A 508 19.34 -16.29 -31.80
CA THR A 508 18.06 -16.24 -31.06
C THR A 508 16.86 -16.49 -31.97
N ARG A 509 16.92 -16.05 -33.24
CA ARG A 509 15.87 -16.31 -34.25
C ARG A 509 15.66 -17.79 -34.55
N LEU A 510 16.66 -18.64 -34.35
CA LEU A 510 16.54 -20.10 -34.57
C LEU A 510 15.48 -20.73 -33.65
N PHE A 511 15.25 -20.14 -32.47
CA PHE A 511 14.38 -20.70 -31.45
C PHE A 511 12.96 -20.15 -31.49
N GLU A 512 12.71 -19.09 -32.27
CA GLU A 512 11.44 -18.36 -32.22
C GLU A 512 10.22 -19.26 -32.49
N SER A 513 10.28 -20.09 -33.54
CA SER A 513 9.17 -21.01 -33.86
C SER A 513 8.86 -22.01 -32.74
N GLN A 514 9.89 -22.45 -32.01
CA GLN A 514 9.72 -23.37 -30.88
C GLN A 514 9.20 -22.62 -29.64
N VAL A 515 9.62 -21.36 -29.45
CA VAL A 515 9.05 -20.47 -28.43
C VAL A 515 7.56 -20.24 -28.69
N ASP A 516 7.15 -20.05 -29.94
CA ASP A 516 5.74 -19.86 -30.32
C ASP A 516 4.89 -21.08 -29.96
N GLN A 517 5.43 -22.29 -30.12
CA GLN A 517 4.74 -23.53 -29.71
C GLN A 517 4.54 -23.60 -28.19
N ILE A 518 5.54 -23.22 -27.40
CA ILE A 518 5.43 -23.19 -25.94
C ILE A 518 4.44 -22.11 -25.51
N LEU A 519 4.52 -20.92 -26.10
CA LEU A 519 3.65 -19.78 -25.82
C LEU A 519 2.18 -20.10 -26.15
N SER A 520 1.93 -20.73 -27.29
CA SER A 520 0.58 -21.18 -27.69
C SER A 520 -0.03 -22.15 -26.67
N LYS A 521 0.75 -23.14 -26.18
CA LYS A 521 0.30 -24.06 -25.13
C LYS A 521 -0.02 -23.31 -23.83
N TRP A 522 0.84 -22.37 -23.43
CA TRP A 522 0.67 -21.59 -22.21
C TRP A 522 -0.57 -20.67 -22.28
N ILE A 523 -0.76 -19.97 -23.39
CA ILE A 523 -1.96 -19.13 -23.63
C ILE A 523 -3.22 -20.00 -23.62
N SER A 524 -3.19 -21.20 -24.22
CA SER A 524 -4.32 -22.12 -24.20
C SER A 524 -4.72 -22.50 -22.77
N GLN A 525 -3.75 -22.65 -21.85
CA GLN A 525 -4.04 -22.93 -20.44
C GLN A 525 -4.68 -21.73 -19.75
N LEU A 526 -4.11 -20.53 -19.94
CA LEU A 526 -4.68 -19.30 -19.39
C LEU A 526 -6.09 -19.03 -19.95
N SER A 527 -6.34 -19.40 -21.21
CA SER A 527 -7.66 -19.32 -21.85
C SER A 527 -8.70 -20.16 -21.11
N THR A 528 -8.31 -21.37 -20.68
CA THR A 528 -9.17 -22.26 -19.89
C THR A 528 -9.45 -21.65 -18.51
N PHE A 529 -8.43 -21.16 -17.82
CA PHE A 529 -8.62 -20.53 -16.50
C PHE A 529 -9.47 -19.27 -16.55
N ALA A 530 -9.32 -18.45 -17.60
CA ALA A 530 -10.16 -17.28 -17.82
C ALA A 530 -11.64 -17.68 -18.02
N LYS A 531 -11.92 -18.75 -18.78
CA LYS A 531 -13.29 -19.29 -18.93
C LYS A 531 -13.86 -19.78 -17.59
N GLU A 532 -13.03 -20.41 -16.77
CA GLU A 532 -13.39 -20.90 -15.43
C GLU A 532 -13.44 -19.79 -14.36
N LYS A 533 -13.09 -18.55 -14.72
CA LYS A 533 -12.90 -17.42 -13.77
C LYS A 533 -11.94 -17.74 -12.63
N LYS A 534 -10.96 -18.61 -12.89
CA LYS A 534 -9.94 -19.02 -11.92
C LYS A 534 -8.85 -17.96 -11.87
N SER A 535 -8.52 -17.49 -10.66
CA SER A 535 -7.39 -16.59 -10.46
C SER A 535 -6.06 -17.33 -10.64
N VAL A 536 -5.16 -16.76 -11.44
CA VAL A 536 -3.80 -17.31 -11.67
C VAL A 536 -2.73 -16.49 -10.96
N ASP A 537 -1.62 -17.08 -10.53
CA ASP A 537 -0.44 -16.31 -10.07
C ASP A 537 0.49 -16.08 -11.26
N ILE A 538 0.55 -14.86 -11.77
CA ILE A 538 1.33 -14.62 -12.98
C ILE A 538 2.84 -14.83 -12.77
N LEU A 539 3.36 -14.63 -11.55
CA LEU A 539 4.78 -14.85 -11.29
C LEU A 539 5.11 -16.34 -11.35
N GLU A 540 4.23 -17.19 -10.83
CA GLU A 540 4.35 -18.64 -10.90
C GLU A 540 4.21 -19.16 -12.35
N TYR A 541 3.10 -18.83 -13.02
CA TYR A 541 2.82 -19.32 -14.37
C TYR A 541 3.79 -18.73 -15.41
N GLY A 542 4.19 -17.47 -15.23
CA GLY A 542 5.26 -16.86 -16.02
C GLY A 542 6.60 -17.55 -15.76
N SER A 543 6.86 -18.02 -14.53
CA SER A 543 8.06 -18.82 -14.25
C SER A 543 8.05 -20.14 -15.01
N TRP A 544 6.91 -20.82 -15.16
CA TRP A 544 6.79 -22.04 -15.97
C TRP A 544 7.13 -21.80 -17.44
N LEU A 545 6.50 -20.77 -18.03
CA LEU A 545 6.76 -20.35 -19.41
C LEU A 545 8.25 -20.05 -19.64
N THR A 546 8.82 -19.20 -18.79
CA THR A 546 10.21 -18.73 -18.95
C THR A 546 11.23 -19.83 -18.66
N TYR A 547 10.91 -20.82 -17.80
CA TYR A 547 11.78 -21.99 -17.60
C TYR A 547 11.81 -22.90 -18.83
N ASP A 548 10.66 -23.16 -19.46
CA ASP A 548 10.60 -23.97 -20.68
C ASP A 548 11.29 -23.27 -21.86
N ILE A 549 11.12 -21.95 -22.03
CA ILE A 549 11.83 -21.17 -23.04
C ILE A 549 13.34 -21.13 -22.76
N THR A 550 13.75 -20.96 -21.50
CA THR A 550 15.17 -20.92 -21.12
C THR A 550 15.83 -22.28 -21.30
N SER A 551 15.15 -23.38 -20.94
CA SER A 551 15.68 -24.74 -21.14
C SER A 551 15.77 -25.10 -22.63
N LEU A 552 14.76 -24.72 -23.44
CA LEU A 552 14.84 -24.80 -24.89
C LEU A 552 16.08 -24.08 -25.45
N PHE A 553 16.35 -22.85 -25.01
CA PHE A 553 17.55 -22.11 -25.44
C PHE A 553 18.85 -22.76 -24.93
N THR A 554 18.82 -23.31 -23.71
CA THR A 554 20.01 -23.81 -23.03
C THR A 554 20.45 -25.16 -23.57
N CYS A 555 19.53 -26.11 -23.75
CA CYS A 555 19.82 -27.49 -24.14
C CYS A 555 18.93 -28.02 -25.30
N GLY A 556 18.09 -27.18 -25.90
CA GLY A 556 17.34 -27.53 -27.11
C GLY A 556 16.00 -28.20 -26.86
N THR A 557 15.65 -28.48 -25.61
CA THR A 557 14.40 -29.15 -25.24
C THR A 557 13.78 -28.47 -24.00
N PRO A 558 12.47 -28.18 -23.98
CA PRO A 558 11.79 -27.70 -22.78
C PRO A 558 11.72 -28.79 -21.69
N LEU A 559 11.77 -28.40 -20.42
CA LEU A 559 11.68 -29.33 -19.28
C LEU A 559 10.24 -29.82 -19.00
N GLY A 560 9.24 -29.12 -19.56
CA GLY A 560 7.84 -29.48 -19.54
C GLY A 560 7.06 -28.86 -18.37
N PHE A 561 7.46 -27.68 -17.90
CA PHE A 561 6.73 -26.94 -16.86
C PHE A 561 5.33 -26.53 -17.31
N VAL A 562 5.24 -25.97 -18.53
CA VAL A 562 3.95 -25.57 -19.12
C VAL A 562 3.10 -26.81 -19.32
N GLU A 563 3.65 -27.87 -19.94
CA GLU A 563 2.89 -29.09 -20.23
C GLU A 563 2.33 -29.77 -18.97
N LYS A 564 3.17 -29.91 -17.93
CA LYS A 564 2.78 -30.59 -16.68
C LYS A 564 2.03 -29.69 -15.69
N GLN A 565 2.02 -28.38 -15.90
CA GLN A 565 1.38 -27.39 -15.02
C GLN A 565 1.84 -27.52 -13.54
N THR A 566 3.13 -27.75 -13.34
CA THR A 566 3.71 -27.97 -12.00
C THR A 566 5.16 -27.55 -11.97
N ASP A 567 5.70 -27.33 -10.76
CA ASP A 567 7.14 -27.19 -10.55
C ASP A 567 7.85 -28.52 -10.85
N VAL A 568 8.48 -28.61 -12.02
CA VAL A 568 9.19 -29.82 -12.46
C VAL A 568 10.42 -30.03 -11.59
N LYS A 569 10.48 -31.19 -10.91
CA LYS A 569 11.59 -31.59 -10.02
C LYS A 569 11.85 -30.61 -8.86
N GLY A 570 10.88 -29.76 -8.51
CA GLY A 570 11.04 -28.75 -7.46
C GLY A 570 12.07 -27.66 -7.80
N LEU A 571 12.33 -27.41 -9.08
CA LEU A 571 13.40 -26.50 -9.53
C LEU A 571 13.08 -25.04 -9.18
N ILE A 572 11.82 -24.61 -9.27
CA ILE A 572 11.42 -23.22 -8.96
C ILE A 572 11.47 -23.00 -7.45
N GLU A 573 10.92 -23.92 -6.65
CA GLU A 573 10.95 -23.84 -5.19
C GLU A 573 12.40 -23.75 -4.68
N ASN A 574 13.27 -24.64 -5.18
CA ASN A 574 14.66 -24.70 -4.75
C ASN A 574 15.52 -23.53 -5.28
N LYS A 575 15.20 -23.01 -6.48
CA LYS A 575 15.74 -21.73 -6.97
C LYS A 575 15.36 -20.57 -6.04
N ASN A 576 14.10 -20.47 -5.62
CA ASN A 576 13.65 -19.38 -4.75
C ASN A 576 14.35 -19.42 -3.37
N LYS A 577 14.52 -20.61 -2.78
CA LYS A 577 15.35 -20.82 -1.58
C LYS A 577 16.79 -20.36 -1.79
N THR A 578 17.34 -20.64 -2.97
CA THR A 578 18.69 -20.23 -3.35
C THR A 578 18.85 -18.71 -3.41
N LEU A 579 17.91 -17.98 -4.00
CA LEU A 579 18.01 -16.52 -4.11
C LEU A 579 18.11 -15.85 -2.75
N LEU A 580 17.32 -16.30 -1.76
CA LEU A 580 17.41 -15.81 -0.38
C LEU A 580 18.80 -16.05 0.22
N TYR A 581 19.36 -17.25 0.01
CA TYR A 581 20.72 -17.59 0.44
C TYR A 581 21.79 -16.71 -0.23
N ILE A 582 21.67 -16.49 -1.56
CA ILE A 582 22.57 -15.61 -2.32
C ILE A 582 22.54 -14.18 -1.79
N PHE A 583 21.34 -13.61 -1.58
CA PHE A 583 21.22 -12.26 -1.05
C PHE A 583 21.80 -12.14 0.35
N PHE A 584 21.52 -13.11 1.24
CA PHE A 584 22.06 -13.11 2.60
C PHE A 584 23.59 -13.14 2.59
N MET A 585 24.18 -14.06 1.82
CA MET A 585 25.64 -14.20 1.74
C MET A 585 26.31 -13.03 0.99
N GLY A 586 25.63 -12.42 0.02
CA GLY A 586 26.14 -11.27 -0.73
C GLY A 586 26.22 -9.97 0.08
N ILE A 587 25.55 -9.89 1.23
CA ILE A 587 25.60 -8.75 2.15
C ILE A 587 26.59 -9.01 3.31
N GLN A 588 26.87 -10.28 3.62
CA GLN A 588 27.72 -10.68 4.75
C GLN A 588 29.16 -10.98 4.29
N ASP A 589 29.93 -9.95 3.95
CA ASP A 589 31.28 -10.08 3.36
C ASP A 589 32.20 -11.00 4.16
N ASN A 590 32.26 -10.86 5.48
CA ASN A 590 33.11 -11.68 6.35
C ASN A 590 32.68 -13.15 6.36
N LEU A 591 31.38 -13.42 6.50
CA LEU A 591 30.84 -14.78 6.51
C LEU A 591 31.03 -15.44 5.14
N SER A 592 30.73 -14.70 4.08
CA SER A 592 30.95 -15.13 2.71
C SER A 592 32.41 -15.44 2.43
N TRP A 593 33.33 -14.61 2.92
CA TRP A 593 34.76 -14.88 2.82
C TRP A 593 35.15 -16.16 3.56
N ILE A 594 34.65 -16.39 4.79
CA ILE A 594 34.91 -17.62 5.56
C ILE A 594 34.39 -18.85 4.80
N VAL A 595 33.17 -18.81 4.29
CA VAL A 595 32.56 -19.92 3.53
C VAL A 595 33.36 -20.22 2.27
N ARG A 596 33.82 -19.20 1.54
CA ARG A 596 34.54 -19.34 0.28
C ARG A 596 36.01 -19.73 0.44
N ASN A 597 36.68 -19.31 1.51
CA ASN A 597 38.14 -19.40 1.62
C ASN A 597 38.63 -20.39 2.69
N THR A 598 37.75 -20.92 3.54
CA THR A 598 38.15 -21.92 4.56
C THR A 598 37.70 -23.32 4.19
N ARG A 599 38.49 -24.34 4.55
CA ARG A 599 38.16 -25.75 4.30
C ARG A 599 36.86 -26.18 4.99
N LEU A 600 36.64 -25.73 6.24
CA LEU A 600 35.42 -26.04 7.00
C LEU A 600 34.21 -25.29 6.42
N GLY A 601 34.37 -24.01 6.09
CA GLY A 601 33.34 -23.22 5.43
C GLY A 601 32.87 -23.88 4.13
N ARG A 602 33.80 -24.28 3.27
CA ARG A 602 33.48 -24.98 2.03
C ARG A 602 32.77 -26.31 2.27
N ARG A 603 33.25 -27.12 3.22
CA ARG A 603 32.70 -28.46 3.48
C ARG A 603 31.26 -28.44 4.00
N TYR A 604 30.91 -27.46 4.84
CA TYR A 604 29.61 -27.44 5.53
C TYR A 604 28.60 -26.46 4.96
N PHE A 605 29.04 -25.41 4.25
CA PHE A 605 28.18 -24.33 3.77
C PHE A 605 28.22 -24.12 2.25
N MET A 606 29.18 -24.72 1.54
CA MET A 606 29.18 -24.66 0.07
C MET A 606 28.19 -25.70 -0.48
N PRO A 607 27.25 -25.30 -1.34
CA PRO A 607 26.30 -26.23 -1.92
C PRO A 607 26.95 -27.26 -2.85
N HIS A 608 26.39 -28.47 -2.89
CA HIS A 608 26.84 -29.59 -3.70
C HIS A 608 25.68 -30.18 -4.54
N PRO A 609 25.92 -30.74 -5.75
CA PRO A 609 24.86 -31.38 -6.55
C PRO A 609 24.13 -32.55 -5.86
N THR A 610 24.68 -33.10 -4.78
CA THR A 610 24.03 -34.16 -3.99
C THR A 610 23.04 -33.62 -2.95
N ASP A 611 22.96 -32.30 -2.75
CA ASP A 611 22.05 -31.71 -1.79
C ASP A 611 20.60 -31.87 -2.27
N LYS A 612 19.73 -32.31 -1.37
CA LYS A 612 18.31 -32.57 -1.66
C LYS A 612 17.43 -31.31 -1.62
N SER A 613 18.02 -30.13 -1.40
CA SER A 613 17.30 -28.85 -1.34
C SER A 613 18.20 -27.68 -1.76
N GLY A 614 17.60 -26.55 -2.09
CA GLY A 614 18.32 -25.35 -2.51
C GLY A 614 19.05 -25.55 -3.84
N ILE A 615 20.17 -24.86 -4.02
CA ILE A 615 20.85 -24.82 -5.33
C ILE A 615 21.36 -26.19 -5.78
N GLY A 616 21.62 -27.14 -4.86
CA GLY A 616 22.07 -28.49 -5.21
C GLY A 616 21.11 -29.25 -6.12
N VAL A 617 19.80 -29.05 -5.96
CA VAL A 617 18.78 -29.63 -6.85
C VAL A 617 18.90 -29.08 -8.28
N VAL A 618 19.16 -27.78 -8.41
CA VAL A 618 19.35 -27.12 -9.71
C VAL A 618 20.70 -27.52 -10.33
N MET A 619 21.74 -27.69 -9.51
CA MET A 619 23.05 -28.20 -9.93
C MET A 619 22.98 -29.64 -10.44
N ALA A 620 22.22 -30.51 -9.76
CA ALA A 620 21.98 -31.88 -10.19
C ALA A 620 21.29 -31.93 -11.56
N GLU A 621 20.29 -31.07 -11.79
CA GLU A 621 19.62 -31.02 -13.09
C GLU A 621 20.53 -30.48 -14.20
N ARG A 622 21.33 -29.44 -13.90
CA ARG A 622 22.38 -28.98 -14.81
C ARG A 622 23.33 -30.13 -15.17
N ASP A 623 23.83 -30.86 -14.18
CA ASP A 623 24.77 -31.95 -14.40
C ASP A 623 24.14 -33.04 -15.27
N ARG A 624 22.88 -33.41 -15.00
CA ARG A 624 22.11 -34.33 -15.83
C ARG A 624 22.00 -33.86 -17.29
N ILE A 625 21.76 -32.57 -17.52
CA ILE A 625 21.66 -31.99 -18.87
C ILE A 625 23.00 -32.08 -19.59
N VAL A 626 24.08 -31.62 -18.95
CA VAL A 626 25.42 -31.60 -19.56
C VAL A 626 25.95 -33.02 -19.79
N GLU A 627 25.73 -33.93 -18.86
CA GLU A 627 26.19 -35.32 -18.96
C GLU A 627 25.37 -36.14 -19.97
N SER A 628 24.13 -35.74 -20.26
CA SER A 628 23.33 -36.42 -21.29
C SER A 628 23.95 -36.36 -22.70
N VAL A 629 24.76 -35.34 -22.96
CA VAL A 629 25.43 -35.11 -24.26
C VAL A 629 26.92 -35.44 -24.23
N ILE A 630 27.41 -36.04 -23.15
CA ILE A 630 28.80 -36.49 -23.00
C ILE A 630 28.79 -38.02 -22.85
N ASP A 631 29.74 -38.73 -23.46
CA ASP A 631 29.89 -40.18 -23.31
C ASP A 631 30.80 -40.56 -22.12
N SER A 632 30.95 -41.87 -21.87
CA SER A 632 31.80 -42.39 -20.79
C SER A 632 33.28 -42.06 -20.95
N ASP A 633 33.72 -41.73 -22.17
CA ASP A 633 35.09 -41.37 -22.51
C ASP A 633 35.32 -39.85 -22.46
N GLY A 634 34.29 -39.07 -22.08
CA GLY A 634 34.34 -37.61 -22.00
C GLY A 634 34.18 -36.88 -23.33
N LYS A 635 33.77 -37.57 -24.41
CA LYS A 635 33.55 -36.97 -25.73
C LYS A 635 32.10 -36.52 -25.90
N VAL A 636 31.92 -35.47 -26.69
CA VAL A 636 30.61 -34.85 -26.94
C VAL A 636 29.85 -35.62 -28.02
N LYS A 637 28.61 -36.03 -27.69
CA LYS A 637 27.65 -36.67 -28.61
C LYS A 637 26.99 -35.62 -29.49
N LYS A 638 27.64 -35.27 -30.60
CA LYS A 638 27.21 -34.18 -31.49
C LYS A 638 25.82 -34.38 -32.10
N ASP A 639 25.37 -35.63 -32.25
CA ASP A 639 24.05 -36.00 -32.75
C ASP A 639 22.90 -35.60 -31.81
N LEU A 640 23.18 -35.45 -30.51
CA LEU A 640 22.21 -35.02 -29.50
C LEU A 640 22.18 -33.50 -29.30
N LEU A 641 23.10 -32.76 -29.90
CA LEU A 641 23.17 -31.31 -29.76
C LEU A 641 22.20 -30.62 -30.71
N VAL A 642 21.35 -29.77 -30.15
CA VAL A 642 20.52 -28.85 -30.95
C VAL A 642 21.35 -27.62 -31.28
N LYS A 643 21.55 -27.40 -32.59
CA LYS A 643 22.36 -26.29 -33.11
C LYS A 643 21.89 -24.94 -32.57
N GLY A 644 22.85 -24.13 -32.15
CA GLY A 644 22.62 -22.78 -31.66
C GLY A 644 22.23 -22.72 -30.18
N THR A 645 22.06 -23.84 -29.48
CA THR A 645 21.80 -23.78 -28.03
C THR A 645 23.02 -23.24 -27.29
N LEU A 646 22.83 -22.73 -26.08
CA LEU A 646 23.95 -22.30 -25.23
C LEU A 646 24.94 -23.45 -25.03
N LEU A 647 24.42 -24.66 -24.74
CA LEU A 647 25.23 -25.85 -24.55
C LEU A 647 25.98 -26.26 -25.82
N SER A 648 25.30 -26.36 -26.97
CA SER A 648 25.98 -26.74 -28.22
C SER A 648 27.05 -25.73 -28.61
N SER A 649 26.75 -24.43 -28.50
CA SER A 649 27.67 -23.36 -28.89
C SER A 649 28.94 -23.37 -28.03
N LEU A 650 28.82 -23.70 -26.74
CA LEU A 650 29.95 -23.79 -25.83
C LEU A 650 30.76 -25.08 -26.04
N LEU A 651 30.09 -26.22 -26.23
CA LEU A 651 30.77 -27.50 -26.48
C LEU A 651 31.47 -27.54 -27.84
N ASP A 652 30.93 -26.88 -28.87
CA ASP A 652 31.58 -26.76 -30.18
C ASP A 652 32.88 -25.94 -30.11
N LEU A 653 32.96 -24.99 -29.18
CA LEU A 653 34.14 -24.17 -28.95
C LEU A 653 35.14 -24.81 -27.98
N LEU A 654 34.70 -25.77 -27.16
CA LEU A 654 35.53 -26.40 -26.13
C LEU A 654 36.81 -27.01 -26.75
N GLY A 655 37.98 -26.63 -26.21
CA GLY A 655 39.29 -27.08 -26.69
C GLY A 655 39.84 -26.33 -27.92
N THR A 656 39.11 -25.35 -28.45
CA THR A 656 39.60 -24.44 -29.51
C THR A 656 40.29 -23.20 -28.92
N GLU A 657 41.19 -22.55 -29.67
CA GLU A 657 41.83 -21.28 -29.26
C GLU A 657 40.82 -20.14 -29.00
N MET A 658 39.59 -20.26 -29.51
CA MET A 658 38.54 -19.26 -29.35
C MET A 658 37.76 -19.39 -28.05
N CYS A 659 37.92 -20.51 -27.32
CA CYS A 659 37.23 -20.76 -26.06
C CYS A 659 38.16 -20.60 -24.88
N SER A 660 37.81 -19.69 -23.97
CA SER A 660 38.55 -19.51 -22.72
C SER A 660 37.94 -20.30 -21.56
N LEU A 661 37.00 -21.22 -21.82
CA LEU A 661 36.17 -21.89 -20.82
C LEU A 661 36.46 -23.38 -20.83
N ASP A 662 36.51 -23.98 -19.63
CA ASP A 662 36.56 -25.43 -19.46
C ASP A 662 35.14 -26.01 -19.23
N LEU A 663 35.05 -27.33 -19.01
CA LEU A 663 33.76 -27.98 -18.78
C LEU A 663 33.07 -27.51 -17.48
N VAL A 664 33.84 -27.13 -16.45
CA VAL A 664 33.32 -26.61 -15.19
C VAL A 664 32.70 -25.23 -15.40
N ASP A 665 33.35 -24.39 -16.19
CA ASP A 665 32.83 -23.09 -16.63
C ASP A 665 31.55 -23.25 -17.45
N ILE A 666 31.52 -24.21 -18.40
CA ILE A 666 30.31 -24.50 -19.18
C ILE A 666 29.15 -24.89 -18.24
N LYS A 667 29.39 -25.79 -17.29
CA LYS A 667 28.40 -26.12 -16.25
C LYS A 667 27.95 -24.85 -15.49
N ALA A 668 28.87 -23.94 -15.16
CA ALA A 668 28.54 -22.66 -14.52
C ALA A 668 27.60 -21.78 -15.36
N GLU A 669 27.84 -21.69 -16.67
CA GLU A 669 27.01 -20.90 -17.60
C GLU A 669 25.60 -21.47 -17.74
N ILE A 670 25.49 -22.81 -17.86
CA ILE A 670 24.20 -23.50 -17.92
C ILE A 670 23.40 -23.26 -16.62
N LEU A 671 24.06 -23.35 -15.46
CA LEU A 671 23.43 -23.05 -14.18
C LEU A 671 22.93 -21.61 -14.12
N PHE A 672 23.78 -20.66 -14.51
CA PHE A 672 23.44 -19.24 -14.48
C PHE A 672 22.28 -18.91 -15.41
N ALA A 673 22.25 -19.49 -16.62
CA ALA A 673 21.14 -19.31 -17.55
C ALA A 673 19.81 -19.78 -16.95
N MET A 674 19.79 -20.98 -16.33
CA MET A 674 18.60 -21.52 -15.65
C MET A 674 18.11 -20.62 -14.50
N LEU A 675 19.01 -20.04 -13.70
CA LEU A 675 18.65 -19.14 -12.60
C LEU A 675 18.17 -17.77 -13.09
N ALA A 676 18.90 -17.18 -14.04
CA ALA A 676 18.61 -15.83 -14.53
C ALA A 676 17.30 -15.79 -15.33
N GLY A 677 17.16 -16.66 -16.34
CA GLY A 677 16.02 -16.66 -17.24
C GLY A 677 14.68 -16.92 -16.55
N SER A 678 14.69 -17.74 -15.50
CA SER A 678 13.48 -18.13 -14.75
C SER A 678 13.13 -17.21 -13.57
N SER A 679 13.86 -16.10 -13.36
CA SER A 679 13.59 -15.16 -12.26
C SER A 679 13.35 -13.74 -12.76
N VAL A 680 14.22 -13.22 -13.64
CA VAL A 680 14.13 -11.81 -14.07
C VAL A 680 13.00 -11.57 -15.08
N THR A 681 12.85 -12.45 -16.07
CA THR A 681 11.80 -12.36 -17.10
C THR A 681 10.39 -12.51 -16.52
N PRO A 682 10.08 -13.54 -15.70
CA PRO A 682 8.73 -13.65 -15.12
C PRO A 682 8.41 -12.51 -14.15
N SER A 683 9.41 -11.99 -13.43
CA SER A 683 9.23 -10.79 -12.61
C SER A 683 8.90 -9.56 -13.46
N GLN A 684 9.55 -9.40 -14.62
CA GLN A 684 9.19 -8.32 -15.55
C GLN A 684 7.81 -8.48 -16.17
N LEU A 685 7.41 -9.69 -16.58
CA LEU A 685 6.06 -9.97 -17.06
C LEU A 685 5.02 -9.59 -16.00
N ALA A 686 5.25 -10.01 -14.74
CA ALA A 686 4.37 -9.67 -13.63
C ALA A 686 4.24 -8.14 -13.44
N ARG A 687 5.32 -7.39 -13.62
CA ARG A 687 5.33 -5.93 -13.51
C ARG A 687 4.66 -5.23 -14.69
N ILE A 688 4.84 -5.74 -15.92
CA ILE A 688 4.13 -5.24 -17.09
C ILE A 688 2.63 -5.36 -16.84
N PHE A 689 2.15 -6.54 -16.46
CA PHE A 689 0.72 -6.75 -16.22
C PHE A 689 0.20 -6.00 -15.00
N PHE A 690 1.00 -5.88 -13.94
CA PHE A 690 0.66 -5.04 -12.80
C PHE A 690 0.44 -3.59 -13.22
N HIS A 691 1.36 -3.00 -13.99
CA HIS A 691 1.19 -1.61 -14.42
C HIS A 691 0.09 -1.42 -15.47
N LEU A 692 -0.12 -2.38 -16.37
CA LEU A 692 -1.23 -2.34 -17.32
C LEU A 692 -2.60 -2.47 -16.61
N SER A 693 -2.75 -3.41 -15.69
CA SER A 693 -4.02 -3.61 -14.95
C SER A 693 -4.35 -2.45 -14.02
N ARG A 694 -3.33 -1.80 -13.42
CA ARG A 694 -3.51 -0.61 -12.57
C ARG A 694 -3.86 0.66 -13.35
N ASN A 695 -3.68 0.65 -14.67
CA ASN A 695 -3.92 1.80 -15.53
C ASN A 695 -4.88 1.45 -16.69
N PRO A 696 -6.20 1.42 -16.44
CA PRO A 696 -7.19 1.02 -17.45
C PRO A 696 -7.08 1.78 -18.77
N LYS A 697 -6.85 3.10 -18.74
CA LYS A 697 -6.64 3.94 -19.93
C LYS A 697 -5.44 3.48 -20.78
N ILE A 698 -4.36 3.05 -20.14
CA ILE A 698 -3.17 2.52 -20.84
C ILE A 698 -3.50 1.15 -21.44
N GLN A 699 -4.18 0.28 -20.70
CA GLN A 699 -4.57 -1.04 -21.22
C GLN A 699 -5.53 -0.91 -22.42
N GLU A 700 -6.46 0.05 -22.38
CA GLU A 700 -7.40 0.35 -23.47
C GLU A 700 -6.67 0.86 -24.72
N LYS A 701 -5.78 1.85 -24.59
CA LYS A 701 -4.95 2.32 -25.71
C LYS A 701 -4.10 1.20 -26.33
N LEU A 702 -3.55 0.31 -25.49
CA LEU A 702 -2.80 -0.85 -25.98
C LEU A 702 -3.70 -1.83 -26.73
N PHE A 703 -4.91 -2.07 -26.23
CA PHE A 703 -5.90 -2.89 -26.92
C PHE A 703 -6.33 -2.26 -28.26
N GLU A 704 -6.52 -0.95 -28.32
CA GLU A 704 -6.83 -0.22 -29.56
C GLU A 704 -5.72 -0.37 -30.60
N GLU A 705 -4.45 -0.18 -30.21
CA GLU A 705 -3.30 -0.38 -31.09
C GLU A 705 -3.25 -1.81 -31.64
N LEU A 706 -3.39 -2.82 -30.76
CA LEU A 706 -3.36 -4.22 -31.14
C LEU A 706 -4.53 -4.59 -32.05
N SER A 707 -5.73 -4.10 -31.75
CA SER A 707 -6.93 -4.33 -32.56
C SER A 707 -6.83 -3.70 -33.94
N ALA A 708 -6.33 -2.47 -34.03
CA ALA A 708 -6.07 -1.81 -35.30
C ALA A 708 -5.01 -2.56 -36.11
N ALA A 709 -3.93 -3.01 -35.46
CA ALA A 709 -2.89 -3.79 -36.11
C ALA A 709 -3.39 -5.14 -36.66
N GLU A 710 -4.31 -5.81 -35.95
CA GLU A 710 -4.98 -7.04 -36.42
C GLU A 710 -5.84 -6.74 -37.65
N GLN A 711 -6.66 -5.68 -37.60
CA GLN A 711 -7.56 -5.27 -38.69
C GLN A 711 -6.80 -4.86 -39.95
N ASP A 712 -5.68 -4.15 -39.79
CA ASP A 712 -4.81 -3.72 -40.89
C ASP A 712 -3.96 -4.87 -41.47
N GLY A 713 -4.00 -6.07 -40.86
CA GLY A 713 -3.16 -7.21 -41.25
C GLY A 713 -1.67 -7.06 -40.90
N ARG A 714 -1.32 -6.11 -40.03
CA ARG A 714 0.07 -5.92 -39.55
C ARG A 714 0.50 -7.01 -38.57
N ILE A 715 -0.44 -7.54 -37.79
CA ILE A 715 -0.26 -8.71 -36.91
C ILE A 715 -1.27 -9.81 -37.25
N PRO A 716 -0.96 -11.09 -36.97
CA PRO A 716 -1.87 -12.19 -37.25
C PRO A 716 -3.12 -12.18 -36.33
N PRO A 717 -4.18 -12.91 -36.68
CA PRO A 717 -5.33 -13.11 -35.79
C PRO A 717 -4.92 -13.92 -34.54
N PRO A 718 -5.67 -13.83 -33.41
CA PRO A 718 -5.36 -14.51 -32.14
C PRO A 718 -5.22 -16.05 -32.19
N SER A 719 -5.53 -16.69 -33.31
CA SER A 719 -5.27 -18.12 -33.55
C SER A 719 -3.80 -18.43 -33.85
N THR A 720 -2.97 -17.42 -34.10
CA THR A 720 -1.59 -17.56 -34.54
C THR A 720 -0.71 -16.58 -33.77
N ILE A 721 0.42 -17.07 -33.25
CA ILE A 721 1.35 -16.24 -32.47
C ILE A 721 2.05 -15.23 -33.39
N LEU A 722 2.10 -13.96 -32.98
CA LEU A 722 2.79 -12.90 -33.71
C LEU A 722 4.31 -13.05 -33.62
N SER A 723 5.02 -12.64 -34.68
CA SER A 723 6.48 -12.69 -34.72
C SER A 723 7.12 -11.65 -33.80
N ASP A 724 8.38 -11.86 -33.43
CA ASP A 724 9.19 -10.93 -32.64
C ASP A 724 9.30 -9.57 -33.33
N GLU A 725 9.47 -9.57 -34.66
CA GLU A 725 9.52 -8.38 -35.49
C GLU A 725 8.19 -7.62 -35.46
N GLN A 726 7.06 -8.32 -35.57
CA GLN A 726 5.73 -7.73 -35.45
C GLN A 726 5.52 -7.13 -34.05
N ALA A 727 5.90 -7.85 -32.99
CA ALA A 727 5.77 -7.38 -31.61
C ALA A 727 6.53 -6.07 -31.38
N HIS A 728 7.78 -6.00 -31.84
CA HIS A 728 8.62 -4.81 -31.68
C HIS A 728 8.22 -3.64 -32.59
N SER A 729 7.47 -3.90 -33.68
CA SER A 729 7.00 -2.87 -34.60
C SER A 729 5.85 -2.01 -34.04
N LEU A 730 5.20 -2.45 -32.96
CA LEU A 730 4.06 -1.79 -32.33
C LEU A 730 4.52 -0.68 -31.36
N PRO A 731 4.30 0.61 -31.68
CA PRO A 731 4.87 1.72 -30.92
C PRO A 731 4.43 1.78 -29.46
N PHE A 732 3.14 1.64 -29.17
CA PHE A 732 2.60 1.80 -27.83
C PHE A 732 2.84 0.56 -26.96
N LEU A 733 2.83 -0.65 -27.55
CA LEU A 733 3.35 -1.85 -26.89
C LEU A 733 4.82 -1.67 -26.49
N SER A 734 5.65 -1.18 -27.41
CA SER A 734 7.06 -0.89 -27.12
C SER A 734 7.19 0.13 -26.00
N ALA A 735 6.40 1.19 -26.04
CA ALA A 735 6.34 2.20 -24.99
C ALA A 735 5.99 1.59 -23.62
N CYS A 736 4.99 0.71 -23.54
CA CYS A 736 4.59 0.05 -22.29
C CYS A 736 5.68 -0.84 -21.71
N VAL A 737 6.35 -1.64 -22.55
CA VAL A 737 7.45 -2.52 -22.11
C VAL A 737 8.65 -1.68 -21.66
N ARG A 738 9.06 -0.67 -22.45
CA ARG A 738 10.18 0.22 -22.12
C ARG A 738 9.92 1.02 -20.86
N GLU A 739 8.69 1.52 -20.68
CA GLU A 739 8.30 2.24 -19.48
C GLU A 739 8.31 1.37 -18.25
N THR A 740 7.89 0.11 -18.37
CA THR A 740 7.99 -0.87 -17.27
C THR A 740 9.44 -1.15 -16.92
N GLN A 741 10.33 -1.27 -17.91
CA GLN A 741 11.76 -1.47 -17.68
C GLN A 741 12.44 -0.28 -16.98
N ARG A 742 12.03 0.95 -17.32
CA ARG A 742 12.48 2.19 -16.69
C ARG A 742 11.93 2.34 -15.27
N PHE A 743 10.62 2.23 -15.12
CA PHE A 743 9.92 2.53 -13.88
C PHE A 743 9.98 1.39 -12.86
N ALA A 744 9.94 0.14 -13.30
CA ALA A 744 9.95 -1.03 -12.42
C ALA A 744 11.07 -2.03 -12.78
N PRO A 745 12.35 -1.64 -12.72
CA PRO A 745 13.47 -2.53 -13.07
C PRO A 745 13.67 -3.66 -12.08
N THR A 746 14.01 -4.87 -12.55
CA THR A 746 14.16 -6.09 -11.73
C THR A 746 15.45 -6.17 -10.94
N MET A 747 16.47 -5.40 -11.34
CA MET A 747 17.78 -5.39 -10.71
C MET A 747 17.89 -4.24 -9.69
N SER A 748 18.57 -4.51 -8.58
CA SER A 748 18.82 -3.53 -7.51
C SER A 748 20.07 -2.70 -7.78
N GLN A 749 21.23 -3.06 -7.23
CA GLN A 749 22.49 -2.34 -7.38
C GLN A 749 23.52 -3.20 -8.11
N LEU A 750 24.40 -2.54 -8.87
CA LEU A 750 25.48 -3.24 -9.59
C LEU A 750 26.86 -2.71 -9.15
N PRO A 751 27.41 -3.13 -8.00
CA PRO A 751 28.65 -2.54 -7.46
C PRO A 751 29.92 -2.86 -8.28
N ARG A 752 30.87 -1.91 -8.31
CA ARG A 752 32.20 -2.02 -8.91
C ARG A 752 33.27 -1.54 -7.94
N TYR A 753 34.49 -2.03 -8.08
CA TYR A 753 35.64 -1.42 -7.39
C TYR A 753 36.16 -0.22 -8.19
N SER A 754 36.54 0.83 -7.46
CA SER A 754 37.40 1.89 -7.96
C SER A 754 38.73 1.29 -8.45
N PRO A 755 39.24 1.63 -9.65
CA PRO A 755 40.41 1.02 -10.26
C PRO A 755 41.63 0.99 -9.34
N GLU A 756 42.29 -0.16 -9.27
CA GLU A 756 43.56 -0.31 -8.56
C GLU A 756 44.61 0.67 -9.11
N GLY A 757 45.36 1.30 -8.20
CA GLY A 757 46.42 2.27 -8.49
C GLY A 757 45.95 3.69 -8.82
N THR A 758 44.86 3.87 -9.57
CA THR A 758 44.44 5.20 -10.06
C THR A 758 43.26 5.80 -9.33
N GLY A 759 42.38 5.00 -8.73
CA GLY A 759 41.15 5.51 -8.11
C GLY A 759 40.12 6.00 -9.15
N LEU A 760 39.13 6.78 -8.70
CA LEU A 760 38.15 7.45 -9.57
C LEU A 760 38.03 8.92 -9.19
N GLU A 761 37.79 9.77 -10.17
CA GLU A 761 37.40 11.15 -9.93
C GLU A 761 35.89 11.31 -10.18
N LEU A 762 35.13 11.64 -9.14
CA LEU A 762 33.68 11.86 -9.20
C LEU A 762 33.38 13.27 -8.68
N TYR A 763 32.78 14.12 -9.51
CA TYR A 763 32.49 15.53 -9.17
C TYR A 763 33.70 16.34 -8.67
N GLY A 764 34.87 16.15 -9.28
CA GLY A 764 36.11 16.82 -8.85
C GLY A 764 36.64 16.34 -7.50
N LYS A 765 36.12 15.22 -6.97
CA LYS A 765 36.61 14.57 -5.74
C LYS A 765 37.20 13.21 -6.04
N TYR A 766 38.32 12.93 -5.38
CA TYR A 766 39.05 11.67 -5.53
C TYR A 766 38.46 10.56 -4.66
N VAL A 767 38.14 9.43 -5.29
CA VAL A 767 37.73 8.18 -4.67
C VAL A 767 38.91 7.20 -4.73
N PRO A 768 39.46 6.77 -3.59
CA PRO A 768 40.67 5.96 -3.58
C PRO A 768 40.47 4.59 -4.26
N PRO A 769 41.57 3.96 -4.72
CA PRO A 769 41.55 2.61 -5.28
C PRO A 769 40.90 1.59 -4.34
N GLY A 770 40.17 0.61 -4.89
CA GLY A 770 39.57 -0.49 -4.11
C GLY A 770 38.27 -0.14 -3.36
N MET A 771 37.81 1.11 -3.39
CA MET A 771 36.50 1.50 -2.86
C MET A 771 35.34 0.93 -3.70
N THR A 772 34.26 0.51 -3.06
CA THR A 772 33.03 0.11 -3.76
C THR A 772 32.29 1.37 -4.25
N VAL A 773 31.96 1.41 -5.54
CA VAL A 773 31.12 2.44 -6.17
C VAL A 773 30.01 1.75 -6.97
N SER A 774 28.78 2.25 -6.87
CA SER A 774 27.61 1.63 -7.49
C SER A 774 26.55 2.64 -7.92
N THR A 775 25.63 2.19 -8.77
CA THR A 775 24.33 2.83 -8.99
C THR A 775 23.25 1.75 -9.09
N SER A 776 22.00 2.17 -9.26
CA SER A 776 20.83 1.31 -9.37
C SER A 776 20.00 1.68 -10.59
N PRO A 777 19.48 0.69 -11.37
CA PRO A 777 18.54 0.98 -12.44
C PRO A 777 17.27 1.69 -11.94
N TRP A 778 16.89 1.49 -10.68
CA TRP A 778 15.78 2.18 -10.06
C TRP A 778 16.02 3.69 -9.94
N ILE A 779 17.22 4.07 -9.49
CA ILE A 779 17.63 5.48 -9.33
C ILE A 779 17.76 6.13 -10.71
N ILE A 780 18.47 5.49 -11.63
CA ILE A 780 18.66 6.01 -13.00
C ILE A 780 17.31 6.14 -13.73
N GLY A 781 16.43 5.14 -13.58
CA GLY A 781 15.09 5.14 -14.18
C GLY A 781 14.20 6.29 -13.70
N ARG A 782 14.44 6.83 -12.50
CA ARG A 782 13.67 7.95 -11.90
C ARG A 782 14.41 9.29 -11.91
N ASN A 783 15.56 9.36 -12.56
CA ASN A 783 16.34 10.57 -12.60
C ASN A 783 15.57 11.67 -13.38
N LYS A 784 15.21 12.76 -12.67
CA LYS A 784 14.44 13.88 -13.24
C LYS A 784 15.19 14.66 -14.31
N GLU A 785 16.52 14.73 -14.23
CA GLU A 785 17.32 15.37 -15.29
C GLU A 785 17.28 14.57 -16.59
N LEU A 786 17.10 13.24 -16.50
CA LEU A 786 17.01 12.36 -17.65
C LEU A 786 15.59 12.28 -18.21
N TYR A 787 14.58 12.09 -17.36
CA TYR A 787 13.21 11.77 -17.77
C TYR A 787 12.16 12.88 -17.52
N GLY A 788 12.56 14.02 -16.97
CA GLY A 788 11.67 15.13 -16.64
C GLY A 788 11.09 15.04 -15.22
N GLU A 789 10.31 16.05 -14.82
CA GLU A 789 9.74 16.13 -13.46
C GLU A 789 8.80 14.98 -13.10
N ASP A 790 8.17 14.39 -14.12
CA ASP A 790 7.29 13.24 -14.05
C ASP A 790 8.03 11.89 -14.11
N ALA A 791 9.35 11.86 -13.89
CA ALA A 791 10.14 10.62 -13.85
C ALA A 791 9.62 9.59 -12.82
N ASN A 792 8.89 10.04 -11.80
CA ASN A 792 8.24 9.19 -10.81
C ASN A 792 6.82 8.73 -11.18
N CYS A 793 6.35 9.05 -12.39
CA CYS A 793 5.09 8.56 -12.94
C CYS A 793 5.37 7.42 -13.94
N PHE A 794 4.47 6.44 -14.05
CA PHE A 794 4.50 5.44 -15.12
C PHE A 794 3.62 5.95 -16.26
N ARG A 795 4.26 6.47 -17.32
CA ARG A 795 3.61 7.08 -18.49
C ARG A 795 4.26 6.55 -19.77
N PRO A 796 3.72 5.48 -20.39
CA PRO A 796 4.21 4.97 -21.67
C PRO A 796 4.25 6.04 -22.77
N GLU A 797 3.31 6.97 -22.80
CA GLU A 797 3.21 8.03 -23.80
C GLU A 797 4.49 8.85 -23.95
N ARG A 798 5.34 8.93 -22.90
CA ARG A 798 6.64 9.61 -22.99
C ARG A 798 7.52 9.11 -24.13
N TRP A 799 7.43 7.82 -24.46
CA TRP A 799 8.25 7.21 -25.50
C TRP A 799 7.75 7.55 -26.90
N LEU A 800 6.50 7.99 -27.01
CA LEU A 800 5.89 8.45 -28.26
C LEU A 800 6.02 9.97 -28.44
N GLU A 801 5.96 10.72 -27.35
CA GLU A 801 6.07 12.19 -27.32
C GLU A 801 7.52 12.67 -27.48
N ALA A 802 8.49 11.86 -27.05
CA ALA A 802 9.89 12.25 -27.04
C ALA A 802 10.46 12.42 -28.45
N SER A 803 11.31 13.45 -28.60
CA SER A 803 12.11 13.62 -29.80
C SER A 803 13.08 12.45 -29.99
N PRO A 804 13.50 12.14 -31.23
CA PRO A 804 14.51 11.10 -31.47
C PRO A 804 15.83 11.32 -30.71
N GLU A 805 16.17 12.57 -30.39
CA GLU A 805 17.35 12.94 -29.60
C GLU A 805 17.21 12.55 -28.13
N GLU A 806 16.04 12.80 -27.54
CA GLU A 806 15.73 12.40 -26.16
C GLU A 806 15.72 10.88 -26.02
N VAL A 807 15.09 10.17 -26.96
CA VAL A 807 15.09 8.69 -26.96
C VAL A 807 16.51 8.14 -27.03
N ARG A 808 17.36 8.69 -27.92
CA ARG A 808 18.78 8.31 -27.99
C ARG A 808 19.52 8.57 -26.68
N ARG A 809 19.23 9.71 -26.02
CA ARG A 809 19.81 10.05 -24.72
C ARG A 809 19.36 9.08 -23.63
N TRP A 810 18.08 8.71 -23.60
CA TRP A 810 17.54 7.74 -22.66
C TRP A 810 18.13 6.36 -22.87
N ASP A 811 18.25 5.91 -24.13
CA ASP A 811 18.86 4.63 -24.47
C ASP A 811 20.35 4.60 -24.13
N HIS A 812 21.05 5.72 -24.31
CA HIS A 812 22.45 5.85 -23.89
C HIS A 812 22.62 5.63 -22.39
N PHE A 813 21.75 6.21 -21.56
CA PHE A 813 21.80 6.10 -20.10
C PHE A 813 20.92 4.98 -19.51
N SER A 814 20.32 4.13 -20.35
CA SER A 814 19.46 3.04 -19.89
C SER A 814 20.27 2.01 -19.11
N PHE A 815 19.88 1.78 -17.86
CA PHE A 815 20.59 0.90 -16.95
C PHE A 815 19.84 -0.41 -16.63
N HIS A 816 18.69 -0.65 -17.30
CA HIS A 816 17.85 -1.82 -17.05
C HIS A 816 18.60 -3.16 -17.25
N PHE A 817 19.35 -3.28 -18.34
CA PHE A 817 20.18 -4.45 -18.65
C PHE A 817 21.63 -4.32 -18.13
N GLY A 818 21.90 -3.40 -17.20
CA GLY A 818 23.25 -2.98 -16.85
C GLY A 818 23.89 -2.07 -17.91
N TYR A 819 25.17 -1.71 -17.71
CA TYR A 819 25.88 -0.73 -18.54
C TYR A 819 27.22 -1.25 -19.06
N GLY A 820 27.67 -0.68 -20.17
CA GLY A 820 29.02 -0.86 -20.70
C GLY A 820 29.37 -2.31 -21.05
N ALA A 821 30.63 -2.69 -20.84
CA ALA A 821 31.15 -4.02 -21.20
C ALA A 821 30.53 -5.19 -20.41
N ARG A 822 29.75 -4.89 -19.36
CA ARG A 822 29.09 -5.87 -18.48
C ARG A 822 27.57 -5.90 -18.68
N LYS A 823 27.04 -5.22 -19.71
CA LYS A 823 25.62 -5.27 -20.07
C LYS A 823 25.18 -6.73 -20.30
N CYS A 824 23.94 -7.05 -19.93
CA CYS A 824 23.34 -8.37 -20.12
C CYS A 824 23.56 -8.89 -21.56
N LEU A 825 23.71 -10.21 -21.72
CA LEU A 825 23.82 -10.83 -23.05
C LEU A 825 22.46 -11.10 -23.68
N ALA A 826 21.43 -11.33 -22.86
CA ALA A 826 20.07 -11.62 -23.31
C ALA A 826 19.28 -10.35 -23.72
N THR A 827 19.94 -9.34 -24.28
CA THR A 827 19.30 -8.06 -24.67
C THR A 827 18.34 -8.17 -25.85
N HIS A 828 18.33 -9.32 -26.54
CA HIS A 828 17.36 -9.63 -27.60
C HIS A 828 16.43 -10.77 -27.16
N PHE A 829 16.98 -11.83 -26.56
CA PHE A 829 16.21 -12.99 -26.11
C PHE A 829 15.22 -12.69 -24.98
N GLY A 830 15.57 -11.80 -24.04
CA GLY A 830 14.69 -11.38 -22.96
C GLY A 830 13.51 -10.54 -23.48
N PRO A 831 13.77 -9.43 -24.19
CA PRO A 831 12.71 -8.62 -24.79
C PRO A 831 11.77 -9.40 -25.72
N MET A 832 12.27 -10.31 -26.56
CA MET A 832 11.41 -11.18 -27.38
C MET A 832 10.29 -11.85 -26.57
N GLN A 833 10.62 -12.41 -25.42
CA GLN A 833 9.63 -13.01 -24.52
C GLN A 833 8.67 -11.96 -23.96
N LEU A 834 9.17 -10.82 -23.49
CA LEU A 834 8.34 -9.77 -22.88
C LEU A 834 7.33 -9.18 -23.88
N TYR A 835 7.78 -8.85 -25.09
CA TYR A 835 6.97 -8.23 -26.13
C TYR A 835 5.90 -9.18 -26.66
N LYS A 836 6.28 -10.42 -27.02
CA LYS A 836 5.34 -11.42 -27.53
C LYS A 836 4.30 -11.75 -26.45
N VAL A 837 4.71 -12.03 -25.22
CA VAL A 837 3.77 -12.35 -24.12
C VAL A 837 2.85 -11.17 -23.79
N ALA A 838 3.35 -9.93 -23.81
CA ALA A 838 2.52 -8.75 -23.56
C ALA A 838 1.48 -8.53 -24.66
N ALA A 839 1.86 -8.65 -25.94
CA ALA A 839 0.94 -8.53 -27.06
C ALA A 839 -0.15 -9.62 -27.04
N GLU A 840 0.28 -10.89 -26.91
CA GLU A 840 -0.61 -12.06 -26.96
C GLU A 840 -1.60 -12.12 -25.80
N LEU A 841 -1.29 -11.53 -24.65
CA LEU A 841 -2.22 -11.46 -23.53
C LEU A 841 -3.10 -10.22 -23.55
N CYS A 842 -2.63 -9.08 -24.08
CA CYS A 842 -3.45 -7.87 -24.12
C CYS A 842 -4.43 -7.84 -25.31
N ILE A 843 -4.22 -8.64 -26.35
CA ILE A 843 -5.16 -8.74 -27.47
C ILE A 843 -6.48 -9.46 -27.13
N PRO A 844 -6.52 -10.59 -26.40
CA PRO A 844 -7.76 -11.33 -26.14
C PRO A 844 -8.33 -11.09 -24.74
N TYR A 845 -7.55 -10.51 -23.81
CA TYR A 845 -7.87 -10.44 -22.39
C TYR A 845 -7.82 -9.03 -21.85
N GLN A 846 -8.82 -8.71 -21.02
CA GLN A 846 -8.70 -7.65 -20.04
C GLN A 846 -8.01 -8.21 -18.78
N LEU A 847 -6.92 -7.59 -18.34
CA LEU A 847 -6.16 -8.05 -17.17
C LEU A 847 -6.68 -7.37 -15.90
N SER A 848 -7.05 -8.16 -14.88
CA SER A 848 -7.56 -7.66 -13.60
C SER A 848 -6.89 -8.35 -12.41
N ILE A 849 -6.51 -7.56 -11.40
CA ILE A 849 -5.93 -8.08 -10.15
C ILE A 849 -7.06 -8.54 -9.23
N THR A 850 -6.98 -9.78 -8.74
CA THR A 850 -7.96 -10.33 -7.80
C THR A 850 -8.04 -9.49 -6.52
N GLY A 851 -9.24 -9.06 -6.14
CA GLY A 851 -9.48 -8.17 -4.99
C GLY A 851 -9.48 -6.67 -5.32
N ILE A 852 -9.14 -6.29 -6.57
CA ILE A 852 -9.28 -4.92 -7.09
C ILE A 852 -10.27 -4.99 -8.27
N THR A 853 -11.55 -4.69 -8.01
CA THR A 853 -12.56 -4.54 -9.06
C THR A 853 -12.47 -3.13 -9.65
N HIS A 854 -11.90 -3.01 -10.85
CA HIS A 854 -12.11 -1.81 -11.66
C HIS A 854 -13.55 -1.83 -12.20
N PRO A 855 -14.24 -0.67 -12.31
CA PRO A 855 -15.51 -0.60 -13.02
C PRO A 855 -15.28 -1.15 -14.42
N ILE A 856 -16.03 -2.19 -14.79
CA ILE A 856 -16.00 -2.74 -16.14
C ILE A 856 -16.60 -1.65 -17.04
N GLY A 857 -15.73 -0.87 -17.69
CA GLY A 857 -16.14 0.01 -18.78
C GLY A 857 -16.91 -0.82 -19.81
N THR A 858 -18.09 -0.36 -20.19
CA THR A 858 -19.05 -1.09 -21.03
C THR A 858 -18.60 -1.30 -22.47
N ARG A 859 -17.33 -1.09 -22.82
CA ARG A 859 -16.77 -1.42 -24.13
C ARG A 859 -15.32 -1.92 -24.02
N THR A 860 -15.03 -2.92 -24.86
CA THR A 860 -13.71 -3.31 -25.42
C THR A 860 -12.69 -4.11 -24.59
N ALA A 861 -12.97 -5.41 -24.47
CA ALA A 861 -12.09 -6.49 -24.96
C ALA A 861 -13.01 -7.58 -25.54
N ARG A 862 -12.54 -8.54 -26.36
CA ARG A 862 -13.38 -9.67 -26.84
C ARG A 862 -13.79 -10.62 -25.68
N GLY A 863 -14.61 -10.15 -24.75
CA GLY A 863 -15.43 -10.93 -23.81
C GLY A 863 -14.73 -11.78 -22.74
N LYS A 864 -13.41 -11.63 -22.47
CA LYS A 864 -12.70 -12.44 -21.47
C LYS A 864 -11.85 -11.60 -20.53
N THR A 865 -12.08 -11.78 -19.23
CA THR A 865 -11.26 -11.20 -18.16
C THR A 865 -10.32 -12.26 -17.61
N LEU A 866 -9.02 -11.97 -17.52
CA LEU A 866 -8.05 -12.80 -16.83
C LEU A 866 -7.83 -12.23 -15.42
N PHE A 867 -8.33 -12.94 -14.40
CA PHE A 867 -8.08 -12.61 -13.00
C PHE A 867 -6.73 -13.18 -12.57
N TYR A 868 -5.88 -12.36 -11.95
CA TYR A 868 -4.59 -12.84 -11.46
C TYR A 868 -4.21 -12.24 -10.09
N ARG A 869 -3.36 -12.98 -9.37
CA ARG A 869 -2.70 -12.53 -8.13
C ARG A 869 -1.31 -12.02 -8.46
N TYR A 870 -0.92 -10.92 -7.82
CA TYR A 870 0.44 -10.41 -7.86
C TYR A 870 1.17 -10.80 -6.57
N SER A 871 2.02 -11.83 -6.64
CA SER A 871 2.84 -12.30 -5.51
C SER A 871 4.25 -11.67 -5.50
N GLY A 872 4.50 -10.68 -6.36
CA GLY A 872 5.80 -10.02 -6.44
C GLY A 872 6.11 -9.19 -5.19
N ALA A 873 7.33 -9.30 -4.67
CA ALA A 873 7.81 -8.37 -3.65
C ALA A 873 7.71 -6.93 -4.18
N PRO A 874 7.28 -5.94 -3.37
CA PRO A 874 7.37 -4.54 -3.75
C PRO A 874 8.79 -4.22 -4.19
N SER A 875 8.91 -3.39 -5.22
CA SER A 875 10.19 -2.92 -5.77
C SER A 875 11.26 -2.69 -4.69
N PRO A 876 12.52 -3.12 -4.91
CA PRO A 876 13.58 -2.89 -3.94
C PRO A 876 13.72 -1.38 -3.67
N LYS A 877 13.40 -0.96 -2.43
CA LYS A 877 13.55 0.42 -1.97
C LYS A 877 15.02 0.85 -2.12
N PRO A 878 15.35 1.96 -2.82
CA PRO A 878 16.68 2.53 -2.73
C PRO A 878 16.87 3.27 -1.42
N PHE A 879 18.11 3.22 -0.96
CA PHE A 879 18.71 4.14 0.00
C PHE A 879 18.50 5.59 -0.44
N GLY A 880 18.11 6.44 0.52
CA GLY A 880 17.47 7.74 0.31
C GLY A 880 18.21 8.73 -0.59
N GLU A 881 17.42 9.55 -1.27
CA GLU A 881 17.88 10.70 -2.05
C GLU A 881 18.08 11.93 -1.14
N HIS A 882 19.22 12.59 -1.31
CA HIS A 882 19.58 13.84 -0.62
C HIS A 882 18.77 15.03 -1.16
N ARG A 883 18.28 15.89 -0.24
CA ARG A 883 17.73 17.22 -0.53
C ARG A 883 18.83 18.18 -1.03
N PRO A 884 18.54 19.08 -1.98
CA PRO A 884 19.43 20.18 -2.32
C PRO A 884 19.33 21.27 -1.24
N GLY A 885 20.45 21.64 -0.61
CA GLY A 885 20.53 22.77 0.32
C GLY A 885 20.69 22.41 1.81
N ALA A 886 21.69 21.59 2.17
CA ALA A 886 22.12 21.46 3.56
C ALA A 886 23.66 21.47 3.66
N ASP A 887 24.16 22.68 3.93
CA ASP A 887 25.35 23.09 4.68
C ASP A 887 26.68 22.32 4.54
N ILE A 888 27.73 23.09 4.23
CA ILE A 888 29.13 22.73 3.92
C ILE A 888 29.92 22.20 5.15
N THR A 889 29.23 21.80 6.22
CA THR A 889 29.83 21.67 7.56
C THR A 889 30.24 20.25 7.92
N GLN A 890 29.66 19.21 7.29
CA GLN A 890 30.05 17.81 7.50
C GLN A 890 31.31 17.38 6.72
N HIS A 891 31.71 18.13 5.69
CA HIS A 891 32.93 17.84 4.91
C HIS A 891 34.23 18.10 5.68
N ARG A 892 34.18 18.86 6.79
CA ARG A 892 35.36 19.12 7.64
C ARG A 892 35.69 17.99 8.62
N ARG A 893 34.78 17.05 8.89
CA ARG A 893 35.03 15.99 9.90
C ARG A 893 35.77 14.78 9.32
N ALA A 894 35.48 14.41 8.06
CA ALA A 894 36.21 13.34 7.36
C ALA A 894 37.65 13.74 6.97
N LEU A 895 37.88 15.02 6.66
CA LEU A 895 39.22 15.54 6.32
C LEU A 895 40.11 15.83 7.55
N ARG A 896 39.56 15.87 8.77
CA ARG A 896 40.34 16.06 10.00
C ARG A 896 40.89 14.76 10.60
N GLN A 897 40.36 13.59 10.20
CA GLN A 897 40.85 12.29 10.67
C GLN A 897 42.03 11.74 9.86
N PHE A 898 42.40 12.37 8.74
CA PHE A 898 43.54 11.98 7.91
C PHE A 898 44.63 13.06 7.80
N GLY A 899 44.56 14.09 8.64
CA GLY A 899 45.53 15.20 8.70
C GLY A 899 46.53 15.10 9.86
N ALA A 900 46.85 13.88 10.31
CA ALA A 900 47.86 13.65 11.33
C ALA A 900 48.65 12.38 11.01
N GLU A 901 49.45 12.42 9.94
CA GLU A 901 50.76 11.74 9.87
C GLU A 901 51.49 12.12 8.56
N GLY A 902 52.68 12.70 8.73
CA GLY A 902 53.70 12.98 7.70
C GLY A 902 53.92 14.48 7.41
N LYS A 903 55.06 15.18 7.64
CA LYS A 903 56.46 14.82 7.96
C LYS A 903 56.88 13.48 7.34
N GLN A 904 57.20 13.37 6.05
CA GLN A 904 57.79 14.33 5.12
C GLN A 904 57.14 14.21 3.74
#